data_AF-A0A8H2VEB3-F1
#
_entry.id   AF-A0A8H2VEB3-F1
#
_cell.length_a   1.000
_cell.length_b   1.000
_cell.length_c   1.000
_cell.angle_alpha   90.00
_cell.angle_beta   90.00
_cell.angle_gamma   90.00
#
_symmetry.space_group_name_H-M   'P 1'
#
loop_
_entity.id
_entity.type
_entity.pdbx_description
1 polymer ?
#
loop_
_entity_poly.entity_id
_entity_poly.type
_entity_poly.pdbx_seq_one_letter_code
_entity_poly.pdbx_strand_id
1 'polypeptide(L)'
;MLRSTTLRAARGLLRRNVGLQAGTPATKIASVGTLKSISAIRHISNEPTKTFTRLSNASDKQRDQIFNYTWGSWLKNDKLEKERRTTQFSIEGLSKVINNLYIESKEISKLDPKTLGSIKAHKDSTVTLPNNVNIKNLDVLNANEKQVQLKTISSFHEGKHHRIYKIDTNLPGKSLVLRIPYNIDPSKTISNRIKSEVATMNFVATKCGIKTPTVYMYSENSANPVGTPFILEEFIDGELLMKQWDPLCDDGTNSKPPEQLKKVIDIVADFHSKLNSIQFNTVGSLYFKEDVDSKILNDKNTEIIDNKWVVGPVMERSFWRKKNGLNGEIDTYLGPWNEKGGSISSIIKNLGSIEHENAKGRASLIDANSSSEIAKKDVINDQISTFDRLTKIAPYLFNLSLKDNKTVPNLEDLLKSSIYDPDLDPMNIIVSKTDGTPYLLDFEGSVVKPFILQSSPRFVEYDGPKIYNIKDEIPDFDKLSENEKVQCQFIYKRTRNQYLWENALNERNPNLIVSMAPPIKLLRSPYAAANERKTDQDYLLIDENLLQLKQIWSELFKNKLVSEEKFPLEYTEEEIKKHVEDLAKLQEKLVTTPFAATQGWIPQDMFDNLVKSGLLIQESNGDYSFKPVLTPEPTESDKGTPSENK
;
A
#
# COMPACT_ATOMS: atom_id res chain seq x y z
N MET A 1 32.15 -18.02 9.49
CA MET A 1 32.83 -17.80 10.80
C MET A 1 32.72 -16.35 11.34
N LEU A 2 32.03 -15.41 10.67
CA LEU A 2 31.71 -14.06 11.20
C LEU A 2 30.36 -13.96 11.96
N ARG A 3 29.66 -15.09 12.18
CA ARG A 3 28.32 -15.12 12.84
C ARG A 3 28.35 -15.18 14.38
N SER A 4 29.52 -15.29 15.04
CA SER A 4 29.56 -15.61 16.48
C SER A 4 29.81 -14.42 17.42
N THR A 5 30.41 -13.33 16.95
CA THR A 5 30.86 -12.23 17.83
C THR A 5 29.80 -11.13 18.00
N THR A 6 29.02 -10.82 16.95
CA THR A 6 27.97 -9.79 16.99
C THR A 6 26.65 -10.28 17.61
N LEU A 7 26.36 -11.59 17.52
CA LEU A 7 25.17 -12.21 18.14
C LEU A 7 25.27 -12.35 19.67
N ARG A 8 26.48 -12.36 20.25
CA ARG A 8 26.66 -12.49 21.71
C ARG A 8 26.33 -11.20 22.46
N ALA A 9 26.53 -10.02 21.85
CA ALA A 9 26.12 -8.75 22.44
C ALA A 9 24.59 -8.55 22.38
N ALA A 10 23.96 -8.92 21.26
CA ALA A 10 22.50 -8.80 21.08
C ALA A 10 21.68 -9.81 21.92
N ARG A 11 22.19 -11.04 22.11
CA ARG A 11 21.53 -12.05 22.98
C ARG A 11 21.59 -11.71 24.48
N GLY A 12 22.59 -10.93 24.92
CA GLY A 12 22.69 -10.45 26.30
C GLY A 12 21.65 -9.37 26.65
N LEU A 13 21.34 -8.50 25.69
CA LEU A 13 20.33 -7.43 25.81
C LEU A 13 18.90 -7.98 25.88
N LEU A 14 18.57 -9.00 25.08
CA LEU A 14 17.25 -9.64 25.12
C LEU A 14 17.01 -10.48 26.38
N ARG A 15 18.04 -11.12 26.95
CA ARG A 15 17.87 -11.94 28.19
C ARG A 15 17.71 -11.13 29.47
N ARG A 16 18.23 -9.89 29.54
CA ARG A 16 17.99 -9.00 30.69
C ARG A 16 16.60 -8.36 30.71
N ASN A 17 15.92 -8.29 29.56
CA ASN A 17 14.56 -7.74 29.46
C ASN A 17 13.44 -8.75 29.75
N VAL A 18 13.74 -10.06 29.85
CA VAL A 18 12.74 -11.07 30.24
C VAL A 18 12.28 -10.88 31.69
N GLY A 19 13.14 -10.33 32.57
CA GLY A 19 12.80 -10.09 33.98
C GLY A 19 11.89 -8.88 34.23
N LEU A 20 11.75 -7.96 33.26
CA LEU A 20 10.91 -6.75 33.37
C LEU A 20 9.64 -6.83 32.50
N GLN A 21 9.52 -7.84 31.63
CA GLN A 21 8.28 -8.19 30.94
C GLN A 21 7.32 -9.03 31.79
N ALA A 22 7.65 -9.34 33.04
CA ALA A 22 6.80 -10.13 33.94
C ALA A 22 5.50 -9.41 34.39
N GLY A 23 5.31 -8.14 34.01
CA GLY A 23 4.12 -7.34 34.35
C GLY A 23 3.22 -6.97 33.16
N THR A 24 3.55 -7.36 31.93
CA THR A 24 2.68 -7.11 30.77
C THR A 24 1.74 -8.31 30.62
N PRO A 25 0.41 -8.14 30.64
CA PRO A 25 -0.49 -9.26 30.42
C PRO A 25 -0.19 -9.85 29.04
N ALA A 26 0.19 -11.12 29.03
CA ALA A 26 0.38 -11.90 27.82
C ALA A 26 -0.76 -11.58 26.86
N THR A 27 -0.40 -11.08 25.68
CA THR A 27 -1.35 -10.73 24.63
C THR A 27 -2.15 -11.97 24.33
N LYS A 28 -3.39 -12.05 24.86
CA LYS A 28 -4.36 -13.03 24.42
C LYS A 28 -4.67 -12.66 22.97
N ILE A 29 -3.94 -13.27 22.05
CA ILE A 29 -4.34 -13.34 20.65
C ILE A 29 -5.68 -14.06 20.67
N ALA A 30 -6.76 -13.28 20.55
CA ALA A 30 -8.09 -13.83 20.48
C ALA A 30 -8.16 -14.75 19.26
N SER A 31 -8.76 -15.91 19.51
CA SER A 31 -9.07 -16.96 18.57
C SER A 31 -9.55 -16.44 17.21
N VAL A 32 -8.79 -16.72 16.15
CA VAL A 32 -9.32 -16.86 14.78
C VAL A 32 -10.11 -18.18 14.65
N GLY A 33 -10.74 -18.62 15.75
CA GLY A 33 -11.26 -19.97 15.94
C GLY A 33 -12.70 -20.19 15.44
N THR A 34 -13.35 -19.18 14.88
CA THR A 34 -14.77 -19.30 14.46
C THR A 34 -15.11 -18.71 13.10
N LEU A 35 -14.11 -18.32 12.31
CA LEU A 35 -14.29 -18.30 10.87
C LEU A 35 -13.67 -19.60 10.34
N LYS A 36 -14.43 -20.70 10.43
CA LYS A 36 -14.24 -21.83 9.50
C LYS A 36 -14.02 -21.20 8.14
N SER A 37 -12.98 -21.64 7.43
CA SER A 37 -12.70 -21.24 6.06
C SER A 37 -13.98 -21.32 5.23
N ILE A 38 -14.69 -20.19 5.10
CA ILE A 38 -15.70 -20.03 4.08
C ILE A 38 -14.88 -19.78 2.83
N SER A 39 -14.36 -20.85 2.24
CA SER A 39 -13.93 -20.85 0.85
C SER A 39 -15.20 -20.74 0.00
N ALA A 40 -15.80 -19.54 -0.02
CA ALA A 40 -16.85 -19.24 -0.97
C ALA A 40 -16.18 -19.11 -2.34
N ILE A 41 -16.23 -20.17 -3.13
CA ILE A 41 -15.97 -20.09 -4.55
C ILE A 41 -17.07 -19.19 -5.11
N ARG A 42 -16.69 -18.05 -5.68
CA ARG A 42 -17.60 -17.15 -6.37
C ARG A 42 -18.28 -17.93 -7.50
N HIS A 43 -19.54 -18.32 -7.32
CA HIS A 43 -20.38 -18.73 -8.44
C HIS A 43 -20.81 -17.46 -9.19
N ILE A 44 -19.87 -16.85 -9.91
CA ILE A 44 -20.25 -16.03 -11.05
C ILE A 44 -20.78 -17.02 -12.08
N SER A 45 -21.95 -16.73 -12.64
CA SER A 45 -22.35 -17.39 -13.88
C SER A 45 -21.17 -17.38 -14.86
N ASN A 46 -20.85 -18.54 -15.44
CA ASN A 46 -19.83 -18.61 -16.50
C ASN A 46 -20.25 -17.79 -17.73
N GLU A 47 -21.53 -17.41 -17.82
CA GLU A 47 -22.06 -16.50 -18.82
C GLU A 47 -22.26 -15.10 -18.21
N PRO A 48 -21.45 -14.10 -18.60
CA PRO A 48 -21.66 -12.73 -18.14
C PRO A 48 -22.94 -12.15 -18.75
N THR A 49 -23.69 -11.38 -17.96
CA THR A 49 -24.83 -10.61 -18.47
C THR A 49 -24.34 -9.66 -19.56
N LYS A 50 -24.88 -9.80 -20.78
CA LYS A 50 -24.53 -8.95 -21.92
C LYS A 50 -25.63 -7.92 -22.15
N THR A 51 -25.23 -6.66 -22.19
CA THR A 51 -26.10 -5.55 -22.62
C THR A 51 -25.57 -4.99 -23.94
N PHE A 52 -26.46 -4.84 -24.92
CA PHE A 52 -26.13 -4.20 -26.19
C PHE A 52 -26.68 -2.77 -26.19
N THR A 53 -25.83 -1.81 -26.52
CA THR A 53 -26.20 -0.39 -26.56
C THR A 53 -25.61 0.28 -27.81
N ARG A 54 -26.25 1.35 -28.29
CA ARG A 54 -25.68 2.17 -29.36
C ARG A 54 -24.68 3.15 -28.74
N LEU A 55 -23.47 3.25 -29.32
CA LEU A 55 -22.41 4.14 -28.83
C LEU A 55 -22.90 5.58 -28.59
N SER A 56 -23.70 6.11 -29.53
CA SER A 56 -24.26 7.46 -29.49
C SER A 56 -25.44 7.66 -28.52
N ASN A 57 -26.04 6.59 -27.99
CA ASN A 57 -27.16 6.71 -27.08
C ASN A 57 -26.67 6.94 -25.65
N ALA A 58 -26.31 8.19 -25.34
CA ALA A 58 -25.70 8.53 -24.06
C ALA A 58 -26.61 8.26 -22.85
N SER A 59 -27.94 8.23 -23.06
CA SER A 59 -28.98 8.14 -22.04
C SER A 59 -29.52 6.72 -21.83
N ASP A 60 -28.90 5.70 -22.45
CA ASP A 60 -29.33 4.31 -22.29
C ASP A 60 -28.98 3.76 -20.90
N LYS A 61 -29.98 3.73 -20.01
CA LYS A 61 -29.83 3.23 -18.64
C LYS A 61 -29.34 1.79 -18.55
N GLN A 62 -29.54 0.97 -19.59
CA GLN A 62 -29.10 -0.42 -19.55
C GLN A 62 -27.56 -0.53 -19.51
N ARG A 63 -26.84 0.50 -19.99
CA ARG A 63 -25.37 0.53 -19.96
C ARG A 63 -24.80 1.08 -18.65
N ASP A 64 -25.61 1.62 -17.76
CA ASP A 64 -25.10 2.27 -16.54
C ASP A 64 -24.53 1.27 -15.52
N GLN A 65 -24.98 0.01 -15.59
CA GLN A 65 -24.53 -1.04 -14.68
C GLN A 65 -23.01 -1.25 -14.69
N ILE A 66 -22.36 -1.06 -15.85
CA ILE A 66 -20.91 -1.24 -15.96
C ILE A 66 -20.11 -0.13 -15.26
N PHE A 67 -20.74 0.98 -14.87
CA PHE A 67 -20.08 2.10 -14.18
C PHE A 67 -20.21 2.02 -12.66
N ASN A 68 -21.19 1.26 -12.14
CA ASN A 68 -21.49 1.14 -10.72
C ASN A 68 -20.47 0.23 -10.00
N TYR A 69 -20.04 0.62 -8.80
CA TYR A 69 -19.12 -0.18 -7.98
C TYR A 69 -19.76 -1.51 -7.55
N THR A 70 -19.02 -2.62 -7.68
CA THR A 70 -19.56 -3.96 -7.36
C THR A 70 -18.68 -4.83 -6.46
N TRP A 71 -17.48 -4.36 -6.10
CA TRP A 71 -16.47 -5.22 -5.46
C TRP A 71 -16.72 -5.52 -3.98
N GLY A 72 -17.45 -4.64 -3.28
CA GLY A 72 -17.75 -4.82 -1.87
C GLY A 72 -18.79 -3.87 -1.33
N SER A 73 -19.04 -3.99 -0.04
CA SER A 73 -20.00 -3.17 0.69
C SER A 73 -19.41 -2.69 2.02
N TRP A 74 -19.89 -1.54 2.49
CA TRP A 74 -19.49 -0.98 3.79
C TRP A 74 -20.58 -1.22 4.82
N LEU A 75 -20.16 -1.52 6.06
CA LEU A 75 -21.07 -1.59 7.19
C LEU A 75 -21.76 -0.25 7.48
N LYS A 76 -21.13 0.87 7.11
CA LYS A 76 -21.67 2.22 7.31
C LYS A 76 -21.61 3.02 6.02
N ASN A 77 -22.65 3.81 5.73
CA ASN A 77 -22.71 4.69 4.56
C ASN A 77 -22.50 3.97 3.21
N ASP A 78 -22.90 2.69 3.09
CA ASP A 78 -22.63 1.86 1.90
C ASP A 78 -23.01 2.54 0.59
N LYS A 79 -24.24 3.06 0.53
CA LYS A 79 -24.76 3.75 -0.66
C LYS A 79 -23.87 4.92 -1.09
N LEU A 80 -23.46 5.77 -0.13
CA LEU A 80 -22.62 6.92 -0.41
C LEU A 80 -21.21 6.51 -0.88
N GLU A 81 -20.63 5.49 -0.25
CA GLU A 81 -19.30 4.99 -0.62
C GLU A 81 -19.29 4.33 -2.01
N LYS A 82 -20.40 3.68 -2.40
CA LYS A 82 -20.62 3.14 -3.75
C LYS A 82 -20.82 4.24 -4.79
N GLU A 83 -21.67 5.24 -4.50
CA GLU A 83 -21.92 6.38 -5.39
C GLU A 83 -20.63 7.16 -5.69
N ARG A 84 -19.77 7.37 -4.68
CA ARG A 84 -18.45 8.00 -4.83
C ARG A 84 -17.48 7.20 -5.70
N ARG A 85 -17.71 5.90 -5.87
CA ARG A 85 -16.89 4.97 -6.67
C ARG A 85 -17.52 4.62 -8.01
N THR A 86 -18.60 5.29 -8.39
CA THR A 86 -19.12 5.20 -9.77
C THR A 86 -18.11 5.84 -10.73
N THR A 87 -17.81 5.14 -11.82
CA THR A 87 -16.82 5.56 -12.84
C THR A 87 -17.51 5.76 -14.18
N GLN A 88 -18.46 6.70 -14.22
CA GLN A 88 -19.17 7.03 -15.46
C GLN A 88 -18.21 7.74 -16.43
N PHE A 89 -18.22 7.32 -17.70
CA PHE A 89 -17.41 7.93 -18.76
C PHE A 89 -18.09 7.88 -20.13
N SER A 90 -17.60 8.67 -21.08
CA SER A 90 -18.09 8.71 -22.45
C SER A 90 -17.52 7.56 -23.28
N ILE A 91 -18.36 6.57 -23.60
CA ILE A 91 -17.98 5.44 -24.48
C ILE A 91 -17.67 5.94 -25.90
N GLU A 92 -18.43 6.92 -26.40
CA GLU A 92 -18.16 7.56 -27.70
C GLU A 92 -16.82 8.30 -27.68
N GLY A 93 -16.55 9.02 -26.60
CA GLY A 93 -15.27 9.68 -26.35
C GLY A 93 -14.09 8.72 -26.34
N LEU A 94 -14.24 7.59 -25.62
CA LEU A 94 -13.25 6.52 -25.61
C LEU A 94 -13.01 5.95 -27.03
N SER A 95 -14.08 5.71 -27.80
CA SER A 95 -13.96 5.24 -29.18
C SER A 95 -13.17 6.21 -30.05
N LYS A 96 -13.42 7.52 -29.90
CA LYS A 96 -12.69 8.58 -30.62
C LYS A 96 -11.21 8.60 -30.23
N VAL A 97 -10.92 8.52 -28.92
CA VAL A 97 -9.55 8.53 -28.40
C VAL A 97 -8.74 7.34 -28.91
N ILE A 98 -9.30 6.12 -28.88
CA ILE A 98 -8.61 4.92 -29.38
C ILE A 98 -8.37 5.00 -30.88
N ASN A 99 -9.35 5.48 -31.66
CA ASN A 99 -9.15 5.66 -33.10
C ASN A 99 -8.07 6.71 -33.41
N ASN A 100 -8.03 7.82 -32.68
CA ASN A 100 -7.00 8.85 -32.82
C ASN A 100 -5.60 8.31 -32.47
N LEU A 101 -5.50 7.52 -31.39
CA LEU A 101 -4.26 6.84 -31.00
C LEU A 101 -3.75 5.94 -32.14
N TYR A 102 -4.65 5.19 -32.78
CA TYR A 102 -4.30 4.34 -33.91
C TYR A 102 -3.81 5.14 -35.12
N ILE A 103 -4.48 6.24 -35.48
CA ILE A 103 -4.03 7.13 -36.56
C ILE A 103 -2.64 7.70 -36.24
N GLU A 104 -2.43 8.17 -35.01
CA GLU A 104 -1.14 8.67 -34.55
C GLU A 104 -0.05 7.60 -34.63
N SER A 105 -0.34 6.35 -34.27
CA SER A 105 0.62 5.24 -34.35
C SER A 105 1.15 4.99 -35.76
N LYS A 106 0.33 5.23 -36.80
CA LYS A 106 0.76 5.14 -38.20
C LYS A 106 1.71 6.27 -38.57
N GLU A 107 1.45 7.48 -38.11
CA GLU A 107 2.33 8.62 -38.38
C GLU A 107 3.65 8.50 -37.62
N ILE A 108 3.62 8.09 -36.35
CA ILE A 108 4.81 7.85 -35.55
C ILE A 108 5.69 6.75 -36.17
N SER A 109 5.09 5.70 -36.74
CA SER A 109 5.85 4.61 -37.38
C SER A 109 6.73 5.05 -38.57
N LYS A 110 6.50 6.25 -39.12
CA LYS A 110 7.29 6.85 -40.20
C LYS A 110 8.46 7.71 -39.70
N LEU A 111 8.49 8.03 -38.41
CA LEU A 111 9.51 8.89 -37.79
C LEU A 111 10.67 8.06 -37.25
N ASP A 112 11.86 8.67 -37.13
CA ASP A 112 12.99 8.05 -36.43
C ASP A 112 12.67 7.99 -34.93
N PRO A 113 12.66 6.80 -34.28
CA PRO A 113 12.41 6.68 -32.85
C PRO A 113 13.30 7.58 -31.98
N LYS A 114 14.52 7.88 -32.42
CA LYS A 114 15.45 8.76 -31.68
C LYS A 114 15.00 10.22 -31.62
N THR A 115 14.05 10.62 -32.47
CA THR A 115 13.53 11.99 -32.53
C THR A 115 12.25 12.18 -31.72
N LEU A 116 11.68 11.09 -31.18
CA LEU A 116 10.44 11.12 -30.43
C LEU A 116 10.69 11.62 -28.99
N GLY A 117 9.88 12.59 -28.56
CA GLY A 117 9.84 13.05 -27.17
C GLY A 117 9.36 11.97 -26.19
N SER A 118 9.52 12.25 -24.90
CA SER A 118 9.08 11.36 -23.81
C SER A 118 7.57 11.16 -23.82
N ILE A 119 6.86 12.28 -23.93
CA ILE A 119 5.41 12.38 -24.00
C ILE A 119 5.00 13.42 -25.05
N LYS A 120 3.74 13.38 -25.47
CA LYS A 120 3.13 14.37 -26.37
C LYS A 120 1.74 14.73 -25.86
N ALA A 121 1.59 15.96 -25.40
CA ALA A 121 0.31 16.52 -25.00
C ALA A 121 -0.51 16.97 -26.23
N HIS A 122 -1.81 16.70 -26.19
CA HIS A 122 -2.77 17.06 -27.23
C HIS A 122 -3.71 18.18 -26.75
N LYS A 123 -4.39 18.83 -27.70
CA LYS A 123 -5.32 19.94 -27.41
C LYS A 123 -6.55 19.52 -26.59
N ASP A 124 -6.84 18.23 -26.54
CA ASP A 124 -7.98 17.65 -25.82
C ASP A 124 -7.57 17.06 -24.45
N SER A 125 -6.46 17.53 -23.88
CA SER A 125 -5.92 17.10 -22.58
C SER A 125 -5.54 15.63 -22.48
N THR A 126 -5.46 14.91 -23.62
CA THR A 126 -4.83 13.59 -23.67
C THR A 126 -3.33 13.74 -23.85
N VAL A 127 -2.58 12.77 -23.33
CA VAL A 127 -1.12 12.72 -23.44
C VAL A 127 -0.72 11.33 -23.92
N THR A 128 -0.03 11.25 -25.06
CA THR A 128 0.51 9.98 -25.58
C THR A 128 1.98 9.80 -25.22
N LEU A 129 2.43 8.54 -25.16
CA LEU A 129 3.84 8.18 -25.04
C LEU A 129 4.34 7.73 -26.40
N PRO A 130 4.95 8.60 -27.24
CA PRO A 130 5.19 8.29 -28.64
C PRO A 130 6.05 7.04 -28.86
N ASN A 131 7.01 6.78 -27.97
CA ASN A 131 7.85 5.58 -28.00
C ASN A 131 7.09 4.27 -27.77
N ASN A 132 5.91 4.32 -27.13
CA ASN A 132 5.05 3.18 -26.89
C ASN A 132 3.94 3.05 -27.95
N VAL A 133 3.57 4.16 -28.60
CA VAL A 133 2.52 4.24 -29.64
C VAL A 133 3.11 3.86 -31.00
N ASN A 134 3.50 2.59 -31.14
CA ASN A 134 3.94 2.00 -32.41
C ASN A 134 2.84 1.09 -32.98
N ILE A 135 2.61 1.13 -34.29
CA ILE A 135 1.65 0.24 -34.97
C ILE A 135 1.91 -1.24 -34.68
N LYS A 136 3.16 -1.66 -34.48
CA LYS A 136 3.51 -3.04 -34.07
C LYS A 136 2.91 -3.42 -32.71
N ASN A 137 2.72 -2.45 -31.83
CA ASN A 137 2.15 -2.67 -30.51
C ASN A 137 0.61 -2.72 -30.55
N LEU A 138 -0.02 -2.03 -31.50
CA LEU A 138 -1.49 -1.91 -31.64
C LEU A 138 -2.10 -2.83 -32.71
N ASP A 139 -1.29 -3.54 -33.50
CA ASP A 139 -1.69 -4.33 -34.67
C ASP A 139 -2.32 -3.49 -35.81
N VAL A 140 -2.73 -4.13 -36.91
CA VAL A 140 -3.25 -3.48 -38.12
C VAL A 140 -4.70 -3.91 -38.36
N LEU A 141 -5.53 -2.94 -38.76
CA LEU A 141 -6.91 -3.20 -39.18
C LEU A 141 -6.97 -4.17 -40.36
N ASN A 142 -8.04 -4.96 -40.43
CA ASN A 142 -8.29 -5.79 -41.61
C ASN A 142 -8.49 -4.88 -42.84
N ALA A 143 -8.17 -5.39 -44.04
CA ALA A 143 -8.15 -4.59 -45.28
C ALA A 143 -9.45 -3.82 -45.58
N ASN A 144 -10.58 -4.29 -45.07
CA ASN A 144 -11.90 -3.70 -45.29
C ASN A 144 -12.31 -2.68 -44.22
N GLU A 145 -11.51 -2.49 -43.17
CA GLU A 145 -11.82 -1.65 -42.02
C GLU A 145 -11.08 -0.32 -42.11
N LYS A 146 -11.83 0.79 -42.01
CA LYS A 146 -11.28 2.15 -42.17
C LYS A 146 -10.90 2.83 -40.86
N GLN A 147 -11.45 2.36 -39.74
CA GLN A 147 -11.27 2.96 -38.42
C GLN A 147 -11.32 1.88 -37.34
N VAL A 148 -10.69 2.18 -36.20
CA VAL A 148 -10.78 1.31 -35.02
C VAL A 148 -12.15 1.49 -34.39
N GLN A 149 -12.81 0.37 -34.11
CA GLN A 149 -14.13 0.32 -33.51
C GLN A 149 -14.09 -0.49 -32.23
N LEU A 150 -14.73 0.05 -31.18
CA LEU A 150 -14.99 -0.68 -29.95
C LEU A 150 -15.96 -1.83 -30.23
N LYS A 151 -15.58 -3.06 -29.84
CA LYS A 151 -16.45 -4.24 -29.91
C LYS A 151 -17.08 -4.55 -28.56
N THR A 152 -16.25 -4.63 -27.51
CA THR A 152 -16.70 -4.96 -26.15
C THR A 152 -15.96 -4.17 -25.11
N ILE A 153 -16.68 -3.81 -24.05
CA ILE A 153 -16.14 -3.24 -22.82
C ILE A 153 -16.60 -4.17 -21.70
N SER A 154 -15.67 -4.61 -20.86
CA SER A 154 -15.99 -5.42 -19.69
C SER A 154 -15.32 -4.84 -18.46
N SER A 155 -16.07 -4.75 -17.36
CA SER A 155 -15.48 -4.47 -16.04
C SER A 155 -14.60 -5.67 -15.67
N PHE A 156 -13.29 -5.48 -15.72
CA PHE A 156 -12.32 -6.56 -15.60
C PHE A 156 -11.86 -6.74 -14.15
N HIS A 157 -11.59 -5.62 -13.47
CA HIS A 157 -11.16 -5.62 -12.07
C HIS A 157 -11.56 -4.31 -11.37
N GLU A 158 -11.74 -4.36 -10.05
CA GLU A 158 -12.01 -3.20 -9.21
C GLU A 158 -11.01 -3.24 -8.04
N GLY A 159 -10.12 -2.26 -8.00
CA GLY A 159 -9.14 -2.10 -6.94
C GLY A 159 -9.63 -1.14 -5.86
N LYS A 160 -8.72 -0.69 -4.99
CA LYS A 160 -9.03 0.29 -3.94
C LYS A 160 -9.23 1.71 -4.49
N HIS A 161 -8.45 2.06 -5.50
CA HIS A 161 -8.39 3.43 -6.06
C HIS A 161 -8.82 3.52 -7.52
N HIS A 162 -8.92 2.39 -8.22
CA HIS A 162 -9.19 2.35 -9.65
C HIS A 162 -10.23 1.30 -10.00
N ARG A 163 -11.00 1.58 -11.05
CA ARG A 163 -11.69 0.56 -11.83
C ARG A 163 -10.96 0.28 -13.13
N ILE A 164 -10.87 -0.99 -13.48
CA ILE A 164 -10.14 -1.48 -14.64
C ILE A 164 -11.12 -2.11 -15.61
N TYR A 165 -11.14 -1.59 -16.83
CA TYR A 165 -11.96 -2.09 -17.91
C TYR A 165 -11.08 -2.75 -18.96
N LYS A 166 -11.48 -3.95 -19.42
CA LYS A 166 -10.90 -4.57 -20.60
C LYS A 166 -11.70 -4.10 -21.83
N ILE A 167 -10.97 -3.62 -22.83
CA ILE A 167 -11.51 -3.09 -24.07
C ILE A 167 -11.06 -3.99 -25.21
N ASP A 168 -12.01 -4.55 -25.95
CA ASP A 168 -11.71 -5.25 -27.20
C ASP A 168 -12.16 -4.39 -28.39
N THR A 169 -11.33 -4.36 -29.42
CA THR A 169 -11.58 -3.59 -30.64
C THR A 169 -11.66 -4.51 -31.85
N ASN A 170 -11.81 -3.94 -33.04
CA ASN A 170 -11.62 -4.68 -34.28
C ASN A 170 -10.17 -4.89 -34.70
N LEU A 171 -9.19 -4.39 -33.93
CA LEU A 171 -7.79 -4.76 -34.11
C LEU A 171 -7.60 -6.24 -33.72
N PRO A 172 -6.99 -7.07 -34.59
CA PRO A 172 -6.74 -8.47 -34.30
C PRO A 172 -5.88 -8.64 -33.04
N GLY A 173 -6.21 -9.62 -32.18
CA GLY A 173 -5.30 -10.10 -31.12
C GLY A 173 -4.89 -9.09 -30.02
N LYS A 174 -5.42 -7.86 -30.02
CA LYS A 174 -5.02 -6.79 -29.11
C LYS A 174 -6.21 -6.25 -28.32
N SER A 175 -6.30 -6.66 -27.07
CA SER A 175 -7.14 -6.00 -26.08
C SER A 175 -6.35 -4.86 -25.42
N LEU A 176 -7.08 -3.85 -24.96
CA LEU A 176 -6.53 -2.74 -24.18
C LEU A 176 -7.12 -2.77 -22.77
N VAL A 177 -6.43 -2.11 -21.86
CA VAL A 177 -6.89 -1.85 -20.51
C VAL A 177 -7.12 -0.35 -20.35
N LEU A 178 -8.31 0.02 -19.88
CA LEU A 178 -8.66 1.36 -19.46
C LEU A 178 -8.76 1.39 -17.94
N ARG A 179 -7.83 2.09 -17.28
CA ARG A 179 -7.82 2.31 -15.82
C ARG A 179 -8.39 3.69 -15.52
N ILE A 180 -9.43 3.73 -14.70
CA ILE A 180 -10.10 4.98 -14.30
C ILE A 180 -10.01 5.09 -12.77
N PRO A 181 -9.41 6.16 -12.21
CA PRO A 181 -9.40 6.38 -10.79
C PRO A 181 -10.81 6.70 -10.29
N TYR A 182 -11.13 6.26 -9.07
CA TYR A 182 -12.32 6.72 -8.38
C TYR A 182 -12.20 8.20 -8.04
N ASN A 183 -13.30 8.94 -8.18
CA ASN A 183 -13.35 10.38 -7.86
C ASN A 183 -13.53 10.63 -6.35
N ILE A 184 -12.61 10.08 -5.55
CA ILE A 184 -12.62 10.14 -4.07
C ILE A 184 -11.53 11.04 -3.49
N ASP A 185 -10.56 11.42 -4.31
CA ASP A 185 -9.46 12.32 -3.95
C ASP A 185 -9.59 13.65 -4.73
N PRO A 186 -9.00 14.76 -4.24
CA PRO A 186 -8.97 16.01 -4.99
C PRO A 186 -8.35 15.85 -6.39
N SER A 187 -8.83 16.64 -7.35
CA SER A 187 -8.35 16.60 -8.74
C SER A 187 -6.84 16.78 -8.86
N LYS A 188 -6.24 17.66 -8.03
CA LYS A 188 -4.78 17.86 -7.97
C LYS A 188 -4.04 16.59 -7.54
N THR A 189 -4.58 15.84 -6.58
CA THR A 189 -4.00 14.57 -6.12
C THR A 189 -4.08 13.51 -7.22
N ILE A 190 -5.24 13.38 -7.86
CA ILE A 190 -5.43 12.42 -8.96
C ILE A 190 -4.49 12.74 -10.12
N SER A 191 -4.36 14.02 -10.51
CA SER A 191 -3.48 14.46 -11.59
C SER A 191 -2.02 14.10 -11.31
N ASN A 192 -1.47 14.49 -10.15
CA ASN A 192 -0.07 14.21 -9.83
C ASN A 192 0.21 12.71 -9.69
N ARG A 193 -0.76 11.94 -9.17
CA ARG A 193 -0.66 10.49 -9.05
C ARG A 193 -0.54 9.83 -10.43
N ILE A 194 -1.42 10.17 -11.38
CA ILE A 194 -1.36 9.62 -12.75
C ILE A 194 -0.02 9.95 -13.41
N LYS A 195 0.39 11.23 -13.35
CA LYS A 195 1.66 11.68 -13.94
C LYS A 195 2.85 10.90 -13.36
N SER A 196 2.88 10.74 -12.04
CA SER A 196 3.98 10.04 -11.37
C SER A 196 3.99 8.54 -11.66
N GLU A 197 2.81 7.90 -11.66
CA GLU A 197 2.66 6.48 -11.92
C GLU A 197 3.13 6.11 -13.34
N VAL A 198 2.64 6.83 -14.36
CA VAL A 198 2.99 6.55 -15.76
C VAL A 198 4.49 6.78 -16.00
N ALA A 199 5.06 7.83 -15.41
CA ALA A 199 6.50 8.09 -15.49
C ALA A 199 7.32 6.99 -14.82
N THR A 200 6.88 6.51 -13.65
CA THR A 200 7.53 5.41 -12.91
C THR A 200 7.48 4.11 -13.71
N MET A 201 6.31 3.72 -14.23
CA MET A 201 6.15 2.56 -15.11
C MET A 201 7.11 2.62 -16.30
N ASN A 202 7.18 3.78 -16.97
CA ASN A 202 8.08 3.97 -18.10
C ASN A 202 9.56 3.89 -17.69
N PHE A 203 9.93 4.48 -16.55
CA PHE A 203 11.29 4.46 -16.03
C PHE A 203 11.73 3.03 -15.71
N VAL A 204 10.97 2.29 -14.91
CA VAL A 204 11.37 0.94 -14.48
C VAL A 204 11.40 -0.06 -15.64
N ALA A 205 10.52 0.10 -16.62
CA ALA A 205 10.55 -0.70 -17.84
C ALA A 205 11.82 -0.44 -18.65
N THR A 206 12.23 0.83 -18.75
CA THR A 206 13.38 1.24 -19.58
C THR A 206 14.72 0.99 -18.86
N LYS A 207 14.77 1.22 -17.55
CA LYS A 207 16.03 1.31 -16.79
C LYS A 207 16.27 0.15 -15.84
N CYS A 208 15.21 -0.43 -15.27
CA CYS A 208 15.32 -1.53 -14.29
C CYS A 208 15.06 -2.92 -14.92
N GLY A 209 14.66 -3.00 -16.19
CA GLY A 209 14.28 -4.26 -16.84
C GLY A 209 13.08 -4.94 -16.17
N ILE A 210 12.19 -4.15 -15.57
CA ILE A 210 10.92 -4.61 -15.02
C ILE A 210 9.90 -4.68 -16.15
N LYS A 211 9.15 -5.78 -16.23
CA LYS A 211 8.04 -5.89 -17.18
C LYS A 211 6.82 -5.23 -16.58
N THR A 212 6.31 -4.22 -17.26
CA THR A 212 5.06 -3.51 -16.93
C THR A 212 4.16 -3.53 -18.16
N PRO A 213 2.83 -3.40 -18.01
CA PRO A 213 1.97 -3.10 -19.14
C PRO A 213 2.47 -1.87 -19.90
N THR A 214 2.43 -1.93 -21.23
CA THR A 214 2.83 -0.79 -22.07
C THR A 214 1.75 0.30 -21.99
N VAL A 215 2.06 1.44 -21.36
CA VAL A 215 1.15 2.60 -21.34
C VAL A 215 1.19 3.32 -22.69
N TYR A 216 0.04 3.50 -23.33
CA TYR A 216 -0.06 4.19 -24.62
C TYR A 216 -0.44 5.66 -24.47
N MET A 217 -1.39 5.93 -23.56
CA MET A 217 -1.96 7.25 -23.37
C MET A 217 -2.47 7.40 -21.94
N TYR A 218 -2.49 8.62 -21.42
CA TYR A 218 -3.21 8.97 -20.20
C TYR A 218 -3.88 10.34 -20.34
N SER A 219 -4.79 10.66 -19.42
CA SER A 219 -5.27 12.01 -19.17
C SER A 219 -5.41 12.21 -17.66
N GLU A 220 -4.89 13.33 -17.16
CA GLU A 220 -4.81 13.62 -15.73
C GLU A 220 -6.06 14.30 -15.16
N ASN A 221 -7.00 14.71 -16.02
CA ASN A 221 -8.19 15.47 -15.66
C ASN A 221 -9.38 15.05 -16.55
N SER A 222 -10.59 15.57 -16.29
CA SER A 222 -11.79 15.25 -17.06
C SER A 222 -12.00 16.09 -18.32
N ALA A 223 -11.12 17.05 -18.63
CA ALA A 223 -11.23 17.93 -19.79
C ALA A 223 -10.72 17.26 -21.08
N ASN A 224 -11.18 16.03 -21.29
CA ASN A 224 -10.82 15.16 -22.41
C ASN A 224 -12.08 14.46 -22.97
N PRO A 225 -12.03 13.84 -24.16
CA PRO A 225 -13.23 13.24 -24.77
C PRO A 225 -13.90 12.14 -23.94
N VAL A 226 -13.14 11.41 -23.12
CA VAL A 226 -13.64 10.34 -22.23
C VAL A 226 -14.41 10.92 -21.04
N GLY A 227 -14.11 12.17 -20.65
CA GLY A 227 -14.82 12.91 -19.61
C GLY A 227 -14.39 12.58 -18.18
N THR A 228 -13.31 11.82 -18.01
CA THR A 228 -12.72 11.44 -16.71
C THR A 228 -11.21 11.25 -16.87
N PRO A 229 -10.39 11.41 -15.81
CA PRO A 229 -9.00 10.99 -15.85
C PRO A 229 -8.87 9.49 -16.17
N PHE A 230 -7.82 9.09 -16.87
CA PHE A 230 -7.61 7.68 -17.20
C PHE A 230 -6.15 7.37 -17.56
N ILE A 231 -5.82 6.07 -17.52
CA ILE A 231 -4.63 5.49 -18.16
C ILE A 231 -5.12 4.42 -19.13
N LEU A 232 -4.62 4.43 -20.37
CA LEU A 232 -4.89 3.46 -21.42
C LEU A 232 -3.60 2.70 -21.74
N GLU A 233 -3.63 1.39 -21.53
CA GLU A 233 -2.44 0.53 -21.58
C GLU A 233 -2.72 -0.85 -22.20
N GLU A 234 -1.66 -1.63 -22.36
CA GLU A 234 -1.69 -3.00 -22.85
C GLU A 234 -2.48 -3.94 -21.93
N PHE A 235 -3.26 -4.85 -22.51
CA PHE A 235 -3.83 -5.97 -21.78
C PHE A 235 -2.84 -7.14 -21.71
N ILE A 236 -2.47 -7.54 -20.49
CA ILE A 236 -1.67 -8.75 -20.25
C ILE A 236 -2.61 -9.92 -19.95
N ASP A 237 -2.70 -10.89 -20.87
CA ASP A 237 -3.45 -12.13 -20.61
C ASP A 237 -2.63 -13.05 -19.69
N GLY A 238 -3.07 -13.16 -18.45
CA GLY A 238 -2.34 -13.89 -17.43
C GLY A 238 -3.18 -14.19 -16.20
N GLU A 239 -2.54 -14.80 -15.21
CA GLU A 239 -3.12 -15.02 -13.89
C GLU A 239 -2.41 -14.20 -12.82
N LEU A 240 -3.14 -13.71 -11.84
CA LEU A 240 -2.55 -13.03 -10.68
C LEU A 240 -1.64 -14.00 -9.91
N LEU A 241 -0.42 -13.55 -9.58
CA LEU A 241 0.51 -14.32 -8.77
C LEU A 241 -0.07 -14.64 -7.39
N MET A 242 -0.95 -13.79 -6.86
CA MET A 242 -1.71 -14.01 -5.63
C MET A 242 -2.47 -15.35 -5.60
N LYS A 243 -2.92 -15.89 -6.75
CA LYS A 243 -3.57 -17.21 -6.78
C LYS A 243 -2.63 -18.35 -6.33
N GLN A 244 -1.33 -18.12 -6.42
CA GLN A 244 -0.28 -19.06 -6.03
C GLN A 244 0.24 -18.80 -4.60
N TRP A 245 -0.24 -17.75 -3.93
CA TRP A 245 0.19 -17.38 -2.58
C TRP A 245 -0.64 -18.10 -1.53
N ASP A 246 -0.08 -19.17 -0.96
CA ASP A 246 -0.64 -19.86 0.20
C ASP A 246 0.26 -19.65 1.43
N PRO A 247 0.13 -18.53 2.15
CA PRO A 247 0.99 -18.20 3.28
C PRO A 247 0.85 -19.16 4.47
N LEU A 248 -0.27 -19.87 4.56
CA LEU A 248 -0.59 -20.73 5.70
C LEU A 248 -0.47 -22.22 5.37
N CYS A 249 0.10 -22.57 4.22
CA CYS A 249 0.44 -23.96 3.88
C CYS A 249 1.33 -24.59 4.96
N ASP A 250 1.11 -25.88 5.19
CA ASP A 250 2.02 -26.70 5.98
C ASP A 250 3.35 -26.89 5.25
N ASP A 251 4.39 -27.21 6.01
CA ASP A 251 5.66 -27.59 5.41
C ASP A 251 5.55 -28.93 4.66
N GLY A 252 6.39 -29.10 3.64
CA GLY A 252 6.52 -30.36 2.94
C GLY A 252 7.13 -31.47 3.79
N THR A 253 7.27 -32.65 3.19
CA THR A 253 7.70 -33.91 3.85
C THR A 253 9.03 -33.85 4.60
N ASN A 254 9.88 -32.86 4.32
CA ASN A 254 11.18 -32.66 4.97
C ASN A 254 11.18 -31.52 6.00
N SER A 255 10.01 -31.07 6.50
CA SER A 255 9.88 -29.87 7.36
C SER A 255 10.50 -28.63 6.71
N LYS A 256 10.33 -28.52 5.39
CA LYS A 256 10.78 -27.37 4.59
C LYS A 256 9.57 -26.65 4.01
N PRO A 257 9.65 -25.32 3.85
CA PRO A 257 8.58 -24.57 3.19
C PRO A 257 8.33 -25.11 1.77
N PRO A 258 7.07 -25.17 1.30
CA PRO A 258 6.77 -25.63 -0.05
C PRO A 258 7.47 -24.79 -1.13
N GLU A 259 7.92 -25.43 -2.21
CA GLU A 259 8.61 -24.75 -3.32
C GLU A 259 7.73 -23.66 -3.95
N GLN A 260 6.42 -23.89 -4.05
CA GLN A 260 5.46 -22.92 -4.57
C GLN A 260 5.40 -21.64 -3.74
N LEU A 261 5.50 -21.74 -2.40
CA LEU A 261 5.56 -20.58 -1.51
C LEU A 261 6.84 -19.77 -1.76
N LYS A 262 7.98 -20.47 -1.86
CA LYS A 262 9.27 -19.85 -2.16
C LYS A 262 9.25 -19.15 -3.53
N LYS A 263 8.66 -19.78 -4.55
CA LYS A 263 8.54 -19.23 -5.90
C LYS A 263 7.83 -17.87 -5.94
N VAL A 264 6.73 -17.71 -5.20
CA VAL A 264 6.03 -16.42 -5.10
C VAL A 264 6.93 -15.35 -4.47
N ILE A 265 7.59 -15.69 -3.35
CA ILE A 265 8.53 -14.78 -2.67
C ILE A 265 9.68 -14.41 -3.60
N ASP A 266 10.24 -15.37 -4.33
CA ASP A 266 11.35 -15.15 -5.26
C ASP A 266 10.97 -14.19 -6.39
N ILE A 267 9.80 -14.35 -7.01
CA ILE A 267 9.33 -13.45 -8.07
C ILE A 267 9.17 -12.01 -7.53
N VAL A 268 8.59 -11.85 -6.35
CA VAL A 268 8.43 -10.52 -5.74
C VAL A 268 9.79 -9.93 -5.35
N ALA A 269 10.70 -10.76 -4.83
CA ALA A 269 12.05 -10.35 -4.45
C ALA A 269 12.90 -9.96 -5.68
N ASP A 270 12.68 -10.59 -6.85
CA ASP A 270 13.31 -10.19 -8.11
C ASP A 270 12.88 -8.79 -8.53
N PHE A 271 11.58 -8.46 -8.45
CA PHE A 271 11.11 -7.11 -8.71
C PHE A 271 11.66 -6.10 -7.69
N HIS A 272 11.62 -6.44 -6.41
CA HIS A 272 12.21 -5.60 -5.36
C HIS A 272 13.69 -5.32 -5.64
N SER A 273 14.47 -6.34 -6.02
CA SER A 273 15.87 -6.17 -6.37
C SER A 273 16.06 -5.26 -7.58
N LYS A 274 15.21 -5.37 -8.60
CA LYS A 274 15.28 -4.51 -9.79
C LYS A 274 14.93 -3.06 -9.48
N LEU A 275 13.94 -2.81 -8.62
CA LEU A 275 13.59 -1.46 -8.13
C LEU A 275 14.74 -0.80 -7.37
N ASN A 276 15.55 -1.62 -6.70
CA ASN A 276 16.72 -1.20 -5.93
C ASN A 276 18.04 -1.15 -6.73
N SER A 277 18.01 -1.45 -8.03
CA SER A 277 19.22 -1.52 -8.84
C SER A 277 19.78 -0.15 -9.27
N ILE A 278 18.97 0.91 -9.16
CA ILE A 278 19.35 2.28 -9.52
C ILE A 278 19.32 3.15 -8.27
N GLN A 279 20.38 3.92 -8.10
CA GLN A 279 20.55 4.85 -6.99
C GLN A 279 20.28 6.27 -7.45
N PHE A 280 19.71 7.06 -6.54
CA PHE A 280 19.34 8.45 -6.75
C PHE A 280 19.97 9.33 -5.68
N ASN A 281 20.20 10.59 -6.02
CA ASN A 281 20.77 11.60 -5.12
C ASN A 281 19.67 12.43 -4.43
N THR A 282 18.41 12.15 -4.76
CA THR A 282 17.22 12.90 -4.34
C THR A 282 16.13 11.99 -3.81
N VAL A 283 15.22 12.59 -3.05
CA VAL A 283 14.03 11.97 -2.47
C VAL A 283 12.81 12.68 -3.00
N GLY A 284 11.84 11.90 -3.47
CA GLY A 284 10.66 12.39 -4.18
C GLY A 284 10.04 11.28 -5.01
N SER A 285 9.17 11.60 -5.96
CA SER A 285 8.59 10.62 -6.89
C SER A 285 8.99 10.93 -8.33
N LEU A 286 8.99 9.92 -9.21
CA LEU A 286 9.38 10.10 -10.60
C LEU A 286 8.24 10.71 -11.42
N TYR A 287 8.59 11.62 -12.32
CA TYR A 287 7.70 12.25 -13.31
C TYR A 287 8.41 12.35 -14.66
N PHE A 288 7.66 12.56 -15.74
CA PHE A 288 8.25 13.10 -16.97
C PHE A 288 8.62 14.56 -16.76
N LYS A 289 9.74 14.99 -17.34
CA LYS A 289 10.21 16.37 -17.23
C LYS A 289 9.15 17.37 -17.72
N GLU A 290 8.44 17.01 -18.79
CA GLU A 290 7.40 17.83 -19.43
C GLU A 290 6.13 17.98 -18.59
N ASP A 291 5.91 17.10 -17.59
CA ASP A 291 4.74 17.12 -16.70
C ASP A 291 4.93 17.98 -15.44
N VAL A 292 6.15 18.48 -15.22
CA VAL A 292 6.55 19.16 -13.99
C VAL A 292 6.73 20.66 -14.20
N ASP A 293 6.30 21.46 -13.23
CA ASP A 293 6.45 22.92 -13.27
C ASP A 293 7.94 23.34 -13.37
N SER A 294 8.21 24.32 -14.24
CA SER A 294 9.51 24.95 -14.42
C SER A 294 10.21 25.35 -13.11
N LYS A 295 9.47 25.78 -12.07
CA LYS A 295 10.02 26.13 -10.76
C LYS A 295 10.69 24.94 -10.09
N ILE A 296 10.10 23.75 -10.19
CA ILE A 296 10.66 22.51 -9.64
C ILE A 296 11.85 22.07 -10.50
N LEU A 297 11.73 22.15 -11.83
CA LEU A 297 12.82 21.79 -12.75
C LEU A 297 14.08 22.66 -12.55
N ASN A 298 13.89 23.92 -12.15
CA ASN A 298 14.97 24.87 -11.90
C ASN A 298 15.49 24.84 -10.45
N ASP A 299 14.90 24.02 -9.56
CA ASP A 299 15.38 23.85 -8.19
C ASP A 299 16.69 23.04 -8.19
N LYS A 300 17.70 23.54 -7.47
CA LYS A 300 19.00 22.87 -7.29
C LYS A 300 18.92 21.50 -6.59
N ASN A 301 17.79 21.21 -5.94
CA ASN A 301 17.53 19.96 -5.25
C ASN A 301 16.85 18.91 -6.14
N THR A 302 16.52 19.27 -7.38
CA THR A 302 15.86 18.39 -8.35
C THR A 302 16.87 17.62 -9.18
N GLU A 303 16.63 16.32 -9.36
CA GLU A 303 17.46 15.43 -10.17
C GLU A 303 16.75 15.13 -11.49
N ILE A 304 17.38 15.51 -12.60
CA ILE A 304 16.91 15.22 -13.96
C ILE A 304 17.71 14.03 -14.50
N ILE A 305 17.01 13.02 -15.01
CA ILE A 305 17.59 11.76 -15.45
C ILE A 305 17.37 11.61 -16.95
N ASP A 306 18.46 11.46 -17.69
CA ASP A 306 18.49 11.33 -19.16
C ASP A 306 17.69 12.39 -19.92
N ASN A 307 17.56 13.59 -19.34
CA ASN A 307 16.75 14.69 -19.87
C ASN A 307 15.27 14.31 -20.14
N LYS A 308 14.78 13.24 -19.52
CA LYS A 308 13.45 12.67 -19.74
C LYS A 308 12.65 12.55 -18.46
N TRP A 309 13.24 12.01 -17.41
CA TRP A 309 12.60 11.86 -16.11
C TRP A 309 13.13 12.88 -15.13
N VAL A 310 12.35 13.14 -14.10
CA VAL A 310 12.73 14.02 -13.00
C VAL A 310 12.21 13.45 -11.68
N VAL A 311 13.02 13.56 -10.62
CA VAL A 311 12.54 13.32 -9.25
C VAL A 311 11.89 14.61 -8.74
N GLY A 312 10.57 14.59 -8.63
CA GLY A 312 9.73 15.72 -8.23
C GLY A 312 9.02 15.48 -6.88
N PRO A 313 7.89 16.17 -6.64
CA PRO A 313 7.10 16.07 -5.42
C PRO A 313 6.74 14.63 -5.04
N VAL A 314 6.85 14.29 -3.76
CA VAL A 314 6.56 12.95 -3.23
C VAL A 314 5.09 12.56 -3.41
N MET A 315 4.84 11.31 -3.79
CA MET A 315 3.51 10.74 -4.00
C MET A 315 3.11 9.70 -2.94
N GLU A 316 3.88 9.59 -1.85
CA GLU A 316 3.49 8.75 -0.71
C GLU A 316 2.10 9.16 -0.19
N ARG A 317 1.23 8.17 -0.01
CA ARG A 317 -0.20 8.37 0.28
C ARG A 317 -0.47 9.27 1.50
N SER A 318 0.39 9.22 2.51
CA SER A 318 0.30 10.00 3.75
C SER A 318 0.40 11.52 3.55
N PHE A 319 1.16 11.96 2.55
CA PHE A 319 1.31 13.38 2.20
C PHE A 319 0.05 13.97 1.57
N TRP A 320 -0.82 13.14 0.97
CA TRP A 320 -1.98 13.60 0.21
C TRP A 320 -3.32 13.27 0.85
N ARG A 321 -3.39 12.17 1.61
CA ARG A 321 -4.65 11.68 2.16
C ARG A 321 -5.22 12.65 3.21
N LYS A 322 -6.52 12.96 3.06
CA LYS A 322 -7.28 13.84 3.96
C LYS A 322 -6.61 15.22 4.14
N LYS A 323 -6.05 15.80 3.07
CA LYS A 323 -5.41 17.13 3.08
C LYS A 323 -6.26 18.22 2.44
N ASN A 324 -7.55 17.96 2.22
CA ASN A 324 -8.47 18.87 1.53
C ASN A 324 -8.62 20.24 2.23
N GLY A 325 -8.32 20.32 3.53
CA GLY A 325 -8.36 21.57 4.29
C GLY A 325 -7.08 22.43 4.17
N LEU A 326 -5.99 21.90 3.61
CA LEU A 326 -4.73 22.62 3.41
C LEU A 326 -4.73 23.30 2.02
N ASN A 327 -5.41 24.44 1.90
CA ASN A 327 -5.52 25.17 0.64
C ASN A 327 -4.17 25.76 0.20
N GLY A 328 -3.46 25.08 -0.70
CA GLY A 328 -2.28 25.60 -1.41
C GLY A 328 -0.93 25.46 -0.68
N GLU A 329 -0.95 25.16 0.62
CA GLU A 329 0.28 25.01 1.42
C GLU A 329 0.92 23.62 1.28
N ILE A 330 0.18 22.63 0.78
CA ILE A 330 0.65 21.24 0.62
C ILE A 330 1.98 21.18 -0.14
N ASP A 331 2.14 21.97 -1.20
CA ASP A 331 3.32 21.95 -2.08
C ASP A 331 4.62 22.30 -1.34
N THR A 332 4.54 23.00 -0.22
CA THR A 332 5.72 23.34 0.61
C THR A 332 6.32 22.12 1.32
N TYR A 333 5.55 21.04 1.45
CA TYR A 333 5.94 19.83 2.18
C TYR A 333 6.32 18.65 1.28
N LEU A 334 6.25 18.79 -0.05
CA LEU A 334 6.35 17.64 -0.96
C LEU A 334 7.76 17.37 -1.52
N GLY A 335 8.73 18.25 -1.26
CA GLY A 335 10.07 18.13 -1.86
C GLY A 335 10.08 18.54 -3.35
N PRO A 336 11.09 18.09 -4.13
CA PRO A 336 12.08 17.05 -3.81
C PRO A 336 13.16 17.51 -2.83
N TRP A 337 13.89 16.56 -2.24
CA TRP A 337 15.00 16.83 -1.31
C TRP A 337 16.26 16.08 -1.71
N ASN A 338 17.41 16.74 -1.82
CA ASN A 338 18.70 16.10 -2.09
C ASN A 338 19.50 15.80 -0.81
N GLU A 339 20.61 15.08 -0.93
CA GLU A 339 21.50 14.77 0.21
C GLU A 339 21.97 16.02 0.98
N LYS A 340 22.29 17.12 0.27
CA LYS A 340 22.70 18.39 0.89
C LYS A 340 21.58 19.03 1.71
N GLY A 341 20.33 18.75 1.38
CA GLY A 341 19.13 19.16 2.12
C GLY A 341 18.75 18.22 3.26
N GLY A 342 19.61 17.26 3.64
CA GLY A 342 19.30 16.28 4.69
C GLY A 342 18.11 15.41 4.31
N SER A 343 18.13 14.82 3.10
CA SER A 343 17.00 14.13 2.47
C SER A 343 16.22 13.16 3.39
N ILE A 344 16.92 12.36 4.20
CA ILE A 344 16.30 11.43 5.17
C ILE A 344 15.47 12.19 6.23
N SER A 345 16.08 13.17 6.88
CA SER A 345 15.40 13.97 7.89
C SER A 345 14.32 14.84 7.28
N SER A 346 14.50 15.33 6.05
CA SER A 346 13.55 16.18 5.35
C SER A 346 12.24 15.47 5.04
N ILE A 347 12.25 14.24 4.49
CA ILE A 347 10.99 13.52 4.23
C ILE A 347 10.22 13.22 5.54
N ILE A 348 10.91 12.81 6.61
CA ILE A 348 10.28 12.51 7.91
C ILE A 348 9.72 13.79 8.54
N LYS A 349 10.54 14.86 8.55
CA LYS A 349 10.15 16.16 9.12
C LYS A 349 8.94 16.73 8.37
N ASN A 350 8.95 16.70 7.04
CA ASN A 350 7.85 17.24 6.25
C ASN A 350 6.57 16.42 6.40
N LEU A 351 6.66 15.09 6.53
CA LEU A 351 5.50 14.26 6.87
C LEU A 351 4.92 14.63 8.25
N GLY A 352 5.78 14.82 9.25
CA GLY A 352 5.35 15.32 10.57
C GLY A 352 4.67 16.68 10.46
N SER A 353 5.32 17.66 9.81
CA SER A 353 4.80 19.02 9.68
C SER A 353 3.46 19.10 8.95
N ILE A 354 3.31 18.40 7.82
CA ILE A 354 2.06 18.45 7.05
C ILE A 354 0.90 17.80 7.83
N GLU A 355 1.15 16.71 8.54
CA GLU A 355 0.11 16.08 9.37
C GLU A 355 -0.20 16.89 10.62
N HIS A 356 0.79 17.57 11.20
CA HIS A 356 0.59 18.53 12.29
C HIS A 356 -0.31 19.69 11.87
N GLU A 357 -0.02 20.37 10.75
CA GLU A 357 -0.87 21.46 10.26
C GLU A 357 -2.25 20.97 9.82
N ASN A 358 -2.34 19.77 9.22
CA ASN A 358 -3.62 19.16 8.90
C ASN A 358 -4.47 18.91 10.16
N ALA A 359 -3.86 18.37 11.23
CA ALA A 359 -4.56 18.13 12.50
C ALA A 359 -5.00 19.44 13.16
N LYS A 360 -4.16 20.49 13.13
CA LYS A 360 -4.54 21.84 13.60
C LYS A 360 -5.71 22.41 12.82
N GLY A 361 -5.67 22.35 11.49
CA GLY A 361 -6.78 22.81 10.65
C GLY A 361 -8.09 22.09 10.96
N ARG A 362 -8.03 20.76 11.14
CA ARG A 362 -9.19 19.95 11.55
C ARG A 362 -9.69 20.32 12.95
N ALA A 363 -8.80 20.53 13.92
CA ALA A 363 -9.18 20.97 15.27
C ALA A 363 -9.89 22.33 15.23
N SER A 364 -9.39 23.30 14.46
CA SER A 364 -10.04 24.60 14.28
C SER A 364 -11.43 24.49 13.65
N LEU A 365 -11.63 23.57 12.70
CA LEU A 365 -12.96 23.31 12.12
C LEU A 365 -13.94 22.68 13.12
N ILE A 366 -13.45 21.80 14.00
CA ILE A 366 -14.26 21.25 15.10
C ILE A 366 -14.68 22.36 16.05
N ASP A 367 -13.76 23.26 16.42
CA ASP A 367 -14.03 24.39 17.32
C ASP A 367 -15.02 25.40 16.73
N ALA A 368 -14.99 25.55 15.41
CA ALA A 368 -15.94 26.38 14.68
C ALA A 368 -17.30 25.69 14.42
N ASN A 369 -17.58 24.51 15.01
CA ASN A 369 -18.75 23.66 14.72
C ASN A 369 -18.98 23.43 13.21
N SER A 370 -17.90 23.44 12.43
CA SER A 370 -17.92 23.39 10.97
C SER A 370 -17.33 22.07 10.44
N SER A 371 -16.99 21.14 11.33
CA SER A 371 -16.53 19.80 10.98
C SER A 371 -17.70 18.83 10.86
N SER A 372 -17.76 18.07 9.76
CA SER A 372 -18.67 16.94 9.58
C SER A 372 -18.07 15.62 10.11
N GLU A 373 -16.87 15.65 10.68
CA GLU A 373 -16.16 14.44 11.12
C GLU A 373 -16.61 13.97 12.52
N ILE A 374 -16.70 12.66 12.69
CA ILE A 374 -16.95 11.98 13.99
C ILE A 374 -15.62 11.78 14.75
N ALA A 375 -14.62 12.63 14.51
CA ALA A 375 -13.35 12.56 15.23
C ALA A 375 -13.47 13.30 16.57
N LYS A 376 -13.12 12.63 17.67
CA LYS A 376 -13.11 13.28 18.99
C LYS A 376 -12.02 14.35 19.01
N LYS A 377 -12.34 15.57 19.46
CA LYS A 377 -11.39 16.68 19.58
C LYS A 377 -10.11 16.26 20.29
N ASP A 378 -10.22 15.47 21.36
CA ASP A 378 -9.06 14.97 22.12
C ASP A 378 -8.12 14.12 21.25
N VAL A 379 -8.66 13.27 20.37
CA VAL A 379 -7.85 12.45 19.45
C VAL A 379 -7.11 13.32 18.44
N ILE A 380 -7.74 14.38 17.95
CA ILE A 380 -7.09 15.31 17.02
C ILE A 380 -6.02 16.14 17.75
N ASN A 381 -6.27 16.57 18.99
CA ASN A 381 -5.27 17.26 19.79
C ASN A 381 -4.06 16.36 20.08
N ASP A 382 -4.27 15.10 20.40
CA ASP A 382 -3.17 14.16 20.59
C ASP A 382 -2.38 13.98 19.28
N GLN A 383 -3.04 13.90 18.12
CA GLN A 383 -2.35 13.87 16.82
C GLN A 383 -1.43 15.08 16.62
N ILE A 384 -1.86 16.29 17.00
CA ILE A 384 -1.02 17.50 16.92
C ILE A 384 0.26 17.26 17.71
N SER A 385 0.16 16.83 18.98
CA SER A 385 1.33 16.54 19.81
C SER A 385 2.24 15.46 19.22
N THR A 386 1.68 14.36 18.72
CA THR A 386 2.44 13.26 18.10
C THR A 386 3.20 13.70 16.85
N PHE A 387 2.56 14.47 15.97
CA PHE A 387 3.19 14.92 14.73
C PHE A 387 4.20 16.05 14.95
N ASP A 388 4.01 16.89 15.96
CA ASP A 388 5.03 17.82 16.44
C ASP A 388 6.28 17.07 16.96
N ARG A 389 6.08 16.01 17.76
CA ARG A 389 7.18 15.13 18.22
C ARG A 389 7.90 14.44 17.05
N LEU A 390 7.17 13.93 16.05
CA LEU A 390 7.76 13.33 14.85
C LEU A 390 8.62 14.34 14.08
N THR A 391 8.14 15.58 13.96
CA THR A 391 8.86 16.68 13.32
C THR A 391 10.15 17.03 14.08
N LYS A 392 10.08 17.08 15.42
CA LYS A 392 11.21 17.40 16.31
C LYS A 392 12.29 16.33 16.33
N ILE A 393 11.91 15.05 16.28
CA ILE A 393 12.88 13.94 16.34
C ILE A 393 13.56 13.65 15.00
N ALA A 394 12.94 14.00 13.86
CA ALA A 394 13.43 13.75 12.51
C ALA A 394 14.93 14.05 12.26
N PRO A 395 15.51 15.19 12.71
CA PRO A 395 16.95 15.46 12.55
C PRO A 395 17.88 14.58 13.39
N TYR A 396 17.35 13.86 14.38
CA TYR A 396 18.12 13.06 15.35
C TYR A 396 17.96 11.54 15.17
N LEU A 397 16.96 11.09 14.39
CA LEU A 397 16.66 9.66 14.20
C LEU A 397 17.79 8.87 13.53
N PHE A 398 18.62 9.53 12.71
CA PHE A 398 19.68 8.86 11.97
C PHE A 398 20.97 9.66 12.06
N ASN A 399 22.06 9.01 12.43
CA ASN A 399 23.38 9.61 12.32
C ASN A 399 23.87 9.58 10.87
N LEU A 400 23.65 10.69 10.15
CA LEU A 400 24.00 10.84 8.74
C LEU A 400 25.50 11.10 8.50
N SER A 401 26.27 11.37 9.55
CA SER A 401 27.71 11.69 9.47
C SER A 401 28.61 10.46 9.34
N LEU A 402 28.03 9.30 9.03
CA LEU A 402 28.67 8.00 9.18
C LEU A 402 28.83 7.28 7.84
N LYS A 403 29.69 7.84 6.98
CA LYS A 403 30.20 7.11 5.82
C LYS A 403 31.16 5.97 6.22
N ASP A 404 31.70 5.99 7.45
CA ASP A 404 32.69 5.03 7.96
C ASP A 404 32.28 4.29 9.25
N ASN A 405 30.97 4.09 9.51
CA ASN A 405 30.55 3.35 10.72
C ASN A 405 30.94 1.87 10.64
N LYS A 406 32.10 1.53 11.22
CA LYS A 406 32.59 0.15 11.33
C LYS A 406 31.73 -0.76 12.24
N THR A 407 30.81 -0.20 13.02
CA THR A 407 29.95 -0.96 13.94
C THR A 407 28.81 -1.65 13.21
N VAL A 408 28.26 -1.02 12.16
CA VAL A 408 27.11 -1.56 11.39
C VAL A 408 27.55 -1.74 9.94
N PRO A 409 27.74 -3.00 9.48
CA PRO A 409 28.17 -3.28 8.12
C PRO A 409 27.23 -2.66 7.08
N ASN A 410 27.80 -2.12 6.01
CA ASN A 410 27.07 -1.62 4.83
C ASN A 410 26.00 -0.55 5.14
N LEU A 411 26.13 0.18 6.25
CA LEU A 411 25.18 1.24 6.60
C LEU A 411 25.08 2.31 5.51
N GLU A 412 26.19 2.62 4.84
CA GLU A 412 26.23 3.57 3.72
C GLU A 412 25.30 3.16 2.56
N ASP A 413 25.13 1.86 2.29
CA ASP A 413 24.24 1.37 1.25
C ASP A 413 22.77 1.58 1.63
N LEU A 414 22.45 1.58 2.93
CA LEU A 414 21.09 1.86 3.41
C LEU A 414 20.70 3.35 3.27
N LEU A 415 21.69 4.25 3.26
CA LEU A 415 21.45 5.69 3.16
C LEU A 415 21.17 6.13 1.72
N LYS A 416 21.54 5.31 0.73
CA LYS A 416 21.32 5.59 -0.70
C LYS A 416 19.85 5.47 -1.03
N SER A 417 19.36 6.39 -1.86
CA SER A 417 17.96 6.39 -2.30
C SER A 417 17.76 5.46 -3.49
N SER A 418 16.67 4.71 -3.45
CA SER A 418 16.22 3.81 -4.52
C SER A 418 14.69 3.84 -4.60
N ILE A 419 14.11 3.19 -5.61
CA ILE A 419 12.66 3.15 -5.77
C ILE A 419 12.06 2.20 -4.72
N TYR A 420 11.12 2.72 -3.95
CA TYR A 420 10.23 1.98 -3.08
C TYR A 420 8.83 1.99 -3.69
N ASP A 421 8.31 0.80 -3.96
CA ASP A 421 6.92 0.59 -4.36
C ASP A 421 6.12 0.12 -3.13
N PRO A 422 5.22 0.95 -2.58
CA PRO A 422 4.43 0.60 -1.40
C PRO A 422 3.41 -0.52 -1.65
N ASP A 423 3.09 -0.80 -2.91
CA ASP A 423 2.09 -1.81 -3.31
C ASP A 423 2.76 -3.02 -4.02
N LEU A 424 4.06 -3.24 -3.78
CA LEU A 424 4.75 -4.44 -4.22
C LEU A 424 4.16 -5.68 -3.51
N ASP A 425 3.25 -6.35 -4.20
CA ASP A 425 2.42 -7.43 -3.66
C ASP A 425 2.10 -8.45 -4.77
N PRO A 426 1.98 -9.76 -4.49
CA PRO A 426 1.51 -10.75 -5.45
C PRO A 426 0.17 -10.42 -6.14
N MET A 427 -0.67 -9.58 -5.53
CA MET A 427 -1.94 -9.11 -6.11
C MET A 427 -1.73 -8.14 -7.26
N ASN A 428 -0.57 -7.48 -7.32
CA ASN A 428 -0.21 -6.52 -8.37
C ASN A 428 0.76 -7.12 -9.40
N ILE A 429 0.88 -8.45 -9.44
CA ILE A 429 1.71 -9.17 -10.40
C ILE A 429 0.84 -10.13 -11.22
N ILE A 430 0.91 -10.02 -12.55
CA ILE A 430 0.31 -10.97 -13.48
C ILE A 430 1.41 -11.85 -14.09
N VAL A 431 1.20 -13.17 -14.09
CA VAL A 431 2.02 -14.12 -14.84
C VAL A 431 1.36 -14.35 -16.20
N SER A 432 2.02 -13.91 -17.26
CA SER A 432 1.56 -14.07 -18.65
C SER A 432 1.32 -15.54 -19.00
N LYS A 433 0.17 -15.86 -19.60
CA LYS A 433 -0.13 -17.21 -20.10
C LYS A 433 0.67 -17.56 -21.36
N THR A 434 1.13 -16.55 -22.08
CA THR A 434 1.84 -16.73 -23.36
C THR A 434 3.23 -17.31 -23.15
N ASP A 435 3.95 -16.83 -22.14
CA ASP A 435 5.38 -17.11 -21.95
C ASP A 435 5.80 -17.28 -20.48
N GLY A 436 4.88 -17.16 -19.52
CA GLY A 436 5.18 -17.25 -18.09
C GLY A 436 5.89 -16.03 -17.52
N THR A 437 6.05 -14.95 -18.28
CA THR A 437 6.71 -13.73 -17.81
C THR A 437 5.86 -13.03 -16.75
N PRO A 438 6.42 -12.68 -15.57
CA PRO A 438 5.72 -11.88 -14.59
C PRO A 438 5.75 -10.39 -14.98
N TYR A 439 4.61 -9.71 -14.84
CA TYR A 439 4.42 -8.28 -15.07
C TYR A 439 3.97 -7.61 -13.77
N LEU A 440 4.66 -6.55 -13.35
CA LEU A 440 4.26 -5.70 -12.23
C LEU A 440 3.37 -4.57 -12.75
N LEU A 441 2.21 -4.36 -12.14
CA LEU A 441 1.15 -3.53 -12.69
C LEU A 441 1.02 -2.15 -12.05
N ASP A 442 1.05 -2.10 -10.72
CA ASP A 442 0.66 -0.92 -9.94
C ASP A 442 1.90 -0.25 -9.37
N PHE A 443 2.09 1.03 -9.69
CA PHE A 443 3.18 1.85 -9.17
C PHE A 443 2.64 3.09 -8.45
N GLU A 444 1.33 3.11 -8.12
CA GLU A 444 0.69 4.21 -7.42
C GLU A 444 1.40 4.53 -6.10
N GLY A 445 1.84 5.78 -5.95
CA GLY A 445 2.51 6.23 -4.73
C GLY A 445 3.94 5.72 -4.55
N SER A 446 4.54 5.16 -5.60
CA SER A 446 5.97 4.86 -5.64
C SER A 446 6.81 6.10 -5.34
N VAL A 447 7.92 5.90 -4.61
CA VAL A 447 8.77 6.97 -4.11
C VAL A 447 10.23 6.55 -4.18
N VAL A 448 11.08 7.47 -4.61
CA VAL A 448 12.53 7.38 -4.46
C VAL A 448 12.88 7.84 -3.04
N LYS A 449 13.41 6.95 -2.20
CA LYS A 449 13.82 7.27 -0.82
C LYS A 449 14.94 6.36 -0.30
N PRO A 450 15.71 6.80 0.71
CA PRO A 450 16.75 5.99 1.34
C PRO A 450 16.25 4.61 1.73
N PHE A 451 17.01 3.56 1.43
CA PHE A 451 16.61 2.19 1.72
C PHE A 451 16.34 1.94 3.22
N ILE A 452 17.04 2.67 4.10
CA ILE A 452 16.81 2.62 5.55
C ILE A 452 15.36 2.97 5.93
N LEU A 453 14.63 3.71 5.09
CA LEU A 453 13.22 4.07 5.29
C LEU A 453 12.22 3.14 4.58
N GLN A 454 12.69 2.08 3.90
CA GLN A 454 11.85 1.16 3.13
C GLN A 454 11.42 -0.05 3.95
N SER A 455 10.11 -0.19 4.20
CA SER A 455 9.54 -1.36 4.91
C SER A 455 9.63 -2.63 4.06
N SER A 456 9.45 -3.79 4.71
CA SER A 456 9.25 -5.04 3.93
C SER A 456 7.87 -5.00 3.26
N PRO A 457 7.68 -5.70 2.13
CA PRO A 457 6.38 -5.83 1.51
C PRO A 457 5.31 -6.39 2.46
N ARG A 458 4.09 -5.85 2.36
CA ARG A 458 3.01 -6.13 3.31
C ARG A 458 2.57 -7.58 3.35
N PHE A 459 2.61 -8.29 2.22
CA PHE A 459 2.16 -9.68 2.16
C PHE A 459 2.98 -10.64 3.05
N VAL A 460 4.24 -10.29 3.35
CA VAL A 460 5.16 -11.06 4.21
C VAL A 460 5.44 -10.40 5.56
N GLU A 461 5.09 -9.14 5.75
CA GLU A 461 5.37 -8.40 6.98
C GLU A 461 4.68 -9.02 8.19
N TYR A 462 5.42 -9.18 9.28
CA TYR A 462 4.89 -9.70 10.53
C TYR A 462 5.65 -9.07 11.71
N ASP A 463 4.92 -8.41 12.61
CA ASP A 463 5.48 -7.80 13.83
C ASP A 463 4.99 -8.49 15.11
N GLY A 464 4.25 -9.60 14.98
CA GLY A 464 3.89 -10.43 16.12
C GLY A 464 5.06 -11.25 16.68
N PRO A 465 4.78 -12.07 17.72
CA PRO A 465 5.76 -12.99 18.31
C PRO A 465 6.42 -13.87 17.25
N LYS A 466 7.64 -14.37 17.51
CA LYS A 466 8.36 -15.23 16.57
C LYS A 466 8.46 -16.64 17.10
N ILE A 467 8.21 -17.62 16.23
CA ILE A 467 8.51 -19.03 16.45
C ILE A 467 9.25 -19.51 15.20
N TYR A 468 10.51 -19.88 15.31
CA TYR A 468 11.32 -20.37 14.18
C TYR A 468 11.34 -21.89 14.10
N ASN A 469 11.20 -22.57 15.24
CA ASN A 469 11.01 -24.02 15.29
C ASN A 469 10.05 -24.38 16.42
N ILE A 470 8.86 -24.89 16.06
CA ILE A 470 7.84 -25.30 17.04
C ILE A 470 8.40 -26.36 18.01
N LYS A 471 9.15 -27.35 17.52
CA LYS A 471 9.64 -28.47 18.34
C LYS A 471 10.66 -28.02 19.39
N ASP A 472 11.48 -27.03 19.04
CA ASP A 472 12.57 -26.56 19.91
C ASP A 472 12.10 -25.46 20.88
N GLU A 473 11.14 -24.63 20.45
CA GLU A 473 10.73 -23.42 21.18
C GLU A 473 9.44 -23.59 22.00
N ILE A 474 8.60 -24.59 21.68
CA ILE A 474 7.33 -24.84 22.37
C ILE A 474 7.38 -26.23 23.03
N PRO A 475 7.85 -26.32 24.30
CA PRO A 475 7.83 -27.56 25.06
C PRO A 475 6.42 -28.13 25.15
N ASP A 476 6.29 -29.45 25.06
CA ASP A 476 5.01 -30.15 25.17
C ASP A 476 3.93 -29.70 24.17
N PHE A 477 4.32 -29.21 22.97
CA PHE A 477 3.39 -28.78 21.92
C PHE A 477 2.26 -29.78 21.65
N ASP A 478 2.55 -31.08 21.66
CA ASP A 478 1.57 -32.13 21.41
C ASP A 478 0.47 -32.22 22.49
N LYS A 479 0.76 -31.73 23.71
CA LYS A 479 -0.17 -31.69 24.85
C LYS A 479 -1.03 -30.43 24.90
N LEU A 480 -0.74 -29.43 24.06
CA LEU A 480 -1.55 -28.20 23.98
C LEU A 480 -2.95 -28.51 23.43
N SER A 481 -3.91 -27.64 23.74
CA SER A 481 -5.22 -27.69 23.11
C SER A 481 -5.11 -27.41 21.61
N GLU A 482 -6.08 -27.88 20.81
CA GLU A 482 -6.07 -27.67 19.36
C GLU A 482 -6.07 -26.17 18.99
N ASN A 483 -6.74 -25.32 19.77
CA ASN A 483 -6.73 -23.88 19.57
C ASN A 483 -5.34 -23.27 19.77
N GLU A 484 -4.63 -23.69 20.83
CA GLU A 484 -3.26 -23.24 21.10
C GLU A 484 -2.28 -23.74 20.03
N LYS A 485 -2.43 -24.99 19.58
CA LYS A 485 -1.62 -25.55 18.47
C LYS A 485 -1.79 -24.73 17.21
N VAL A 486 -3.03 -24.40 16.83
CA VAL A 486 -3.33 -23.56 15.66
C VAL A 486 -2.70 -22.17 15.80
N GLN A 487 -2.74 -21.56 16.99
CA GLN A 487 -2.08 -20.27 17.24
C GLN A 487 -0.56 -20.34 17.07
N CYS A 488 0.09 -21.33 17.68
CA CYS A 488 1.54 -21.54 17.52
C CYS A 488 1.92 -21.81 16.05
N GLN A 489 1.13 -22.62 15.33
CA GLN A 489 1.35 -22.88 13.91
C GLN A 489 1.18 -21.62 13.06
N PHE A 490 0.17 -20.78 13.35
CA PHE A 490 -0.01 -19.51 12.68
C PHE A 490 1.20 -18.59 12.88
N ILE A 491 1.68 -18.44 14.12
CA ILE A 491 2.87 -17.65 14.45
C ILE A 491 4.10 -18.19 13.72
N TYR A 492 4.29 -19.51 13.74
CA TYR A 492 5.38 -20.18 13.01
C TYR A 492 5.32 -19.89 11.51
N LYS A 493 4.17 -20.10 10.86
CA LYS A 493 3.99 -19.90 9.42
C LYS A 493 4.23 -18.44 9.02
N ARG A 494 3.75 -17.47 9.80
CA ARG A 494 4.04 -16.03 9.57
C ARG A 494 5.53 -15.72 9.73
N THR A 495 6.19 -16.30 10.74
CA THR A 495 7.63 -16.15 10.97
C THR A 495 8.45 -16.75 9.81
N ARG A 496 8.09 -17.96 9.37
CA ARG A 496 8.68 -18.66 8.22
C ARG A 496 8.61 -17.80 6.95
N ASN A 497 7.46 -17.21 6.65
CA ASN A 497 7.27 -16.42 5.43
C ASN A 497 8.12 -15.14 5.44
N GLN A 498 8.18 -14.43 6.57
CA GLN A 498 9.07 -13.29 6.74
C GLN A 498 10.54 -13.69 6.62
N TYR A 499 10.93 -14.83 7.22
CA TYR A 499 12.30 -15.34 7.12
C TYR A 499 12.68 -15.72 5.68
N LEU A 500 11.76 -16.30 4.91
CA LEU A 500 11.96 -16.57 3.48
C LEU A 500 12.18 -15.27 2.70
N TRP A 501 11.43 -14.21 3.01
CA TRP A 501 11.65 -12.89 2.41
C TRP A 501 13.03 -12.33 2.74
N GLU A 502 13.43 -12.37 4.02
CA GLU A 502 14.75 -11.90 4.45
C GLU A 502 15.89 -12.66 3.77
N ASN A 503 15.75 -13.98 3.60
CA ASN A 503 16.71 -14.78 2.85
C ASN A 503 16.73 -14.39 1.36
N ALA A 504 15.57 -14.22 0.74
CA ALA A 504 15.46 -13.82 -0.67
C ALA A 504 16.09 -12.43 -0.92
N LEU A 505 15.92 -11.50 0.03
CA LEU A 505 16.59 -10.20 0.04
C LEU A 505 18.10 -10.37 0.17
N ASN A 506 18.57 -11.19 1.11
CA ASN A 506 20.00 -11.42 1.32
C ASN A 506 20.69 -12.07 0.10
N GLU A 507 20.00 -12.98 -0.60
CA GLU A 507 20.51 -13.62 -1.82
C GLU A 507 20.71 -12.62 -2.96
N ARG A 508 19.81 -11.63 -3.09
CA ARG A 508 19.81 -10.67 -4.22
C ARG A 508 20.57 -9.38 -3.91
N ASN A 509 20.45 -8.89 -2.68
CA ASN A 509 21.03 -7.63 -2.20
C ASN A 509 21.64 -7.82 -0.80
N PRO A 510 22.73 -8.59 -0.65
CA PRO A 510 23.32 -8.91 0.65
C PRO A 510 23.77 -7.68 1.43
N ASN A 511 24.09 -6.56 0.76
CA ASN A 511 24.46 -5.32 1.44
C ASN A 511 23.28 -4.66 2.17
N LEU A 512 22.05 -4.94 1.75
CA LEU A 512 20.84 -4.32 2.29
C LEU A 512 20.22 -5.11 3.45
N ILE A 513 20.63 -6.37 3.68
CA ILE A 513 20.02 -7.24 4.70
C ILE A 513 20.06 -6.67 6.12
N VAL A 514 21.06 -5.83 6.42
CA VAL A 514 21.20 -5.17 7.71
C VAL A 514 20.01 -4.25 8.04
N SER A 515 19.22 -3.83 7.04
CA SER A 515 17.96 -3.10 7.26
C SER A 515 16.93 -3.89 8.07
N MET A 516 17.04 -5.22 8.08
CA MET A 516 16.14 -6.11 8.82
C MET A 516 16.57 -6.31 10.27
N ALA A 517 17.74 -5.77 10.67
CA ALA A 517 18.18 -5.79 12.05
C ALA A 517 17.18 -5.02 12.94
N PRO A 518 16.78 -5.56 14.12
CA PRO A 518 15.78 -4.92 14.98
C PRO A 518 16.06 -3.45 15.33
N PRO A 519 17.30 -3.01 15.64
CA PRO A 519 17.58 -1.60 15.88
C PRO A 519 17.30 -0.71 14.68
N ILE A 520 17.60 -1.17 13.45
CA ILE A 520 17.37 -0.41 12.22
C ILE A 520 15.87 -0.33 11.91
N LYS A 521 15.14 -1.45 12.08
CA LYS A 521 13.68 -1.46 11.99
C LYS A 521 13.03 -0.48 12.97
N LEU A 522 13.53 -0.37 14.19
CA LEU A 522 12.98 0.53 15.19
C LEU A 522 13.25 2.01 14.86
N LEU A 523 14.43 2.36 14.33
CA LEU A 523 14.74 3.74 13.93
C LEU A 523 13.74 4.32 12.92
N ARG A 524 13.32 3.50 11.95
CA ARG A 524 12.36 3.92 10.92
C ARG A 524 10.89 3.77 11.33
N SER A 525 10.60 3.07 12.43
CA SER A 525 9.22 2.68 12.75
C SER A 525 8.26 3.84 13.02
N PRO A 526 8.65 5.00 13.62
CA PRO A 526 7.73 6.14 13.73
C PRO A 526 7.30 6.68 12.38
N TYR A 527 8.24 6.79 11.42
CA TYR A 527 7.95 7.22 10.06
C TYR A 527 7.11 6.19 9.30
N ALA A 528 7.41 4.90 9.44
CA ALA A 528 6.61 3.83 8.86
C ALA A 528 5.17 3.87 9.40
N ALA A 529 4.98 3.95 10.72
CA ALA A 529 3.66 4.05 11.33
C ALA A 529 2.87 5.29 10.86
N ALA A 530 3.55 6.44 10.72
CA ALA A 530 2.94 7.66 10.19
C ALA A 530 2.48 7.49 8.73
N ASN A 531 3.29 6.84 7.90
CA ASN A 531 2.96 6.55 6.51
C ASN A 531 1.80 5.58 6.34
N GLU A 532 1.69 4.65 7.28
CA GLU A 532 0.79 3.50 7.20
C GLU A 532 -0.54 3.70 7.94
N ARG A 533 -0.66 4.83 8.65
CA ARG A 533 -1.86 5.27 9.35
C ARG A 533 -3.08 5.02 8.49
N LYS A 534 -4.17 4.46 9.04
CA LYS A 534 -5.46 4.21 8.36
C LYS A 534 -6.59 4.98 9.02
N THR A 535 -6.53 5.12 10.34
CA THR A 535 -7.53 5.78 11.16
C THR A 535 -6.96 7.00 11.88
N ASP A 536 -7.82 7.72 12.58
CA ASP A 536 -7.36 8.82 13.43
C ASP A 536 -6.74 8.32 14.73
N GLN A 537 -7.01 7.10 15.20
CA GLN A 537 -6.40 6.54 16.41
C GLN A 537 -4.99 5.97 16.19
N ASP A 538 -4.61 5.74 14.94
CA ASP A 538 -3.32 5.12 14.60
C ASP A 538 -2.10 6.01 14.92
N TYR A 539 -2.29 7.26 15.36
CA TYR A 539 -1.22 8.08 15.96
C TYR A 539 -0.61 7.41 17.19
N LEU A 540 -1.39 6.61 17.93
CA LEU A 540 -0.92 5.83 19.06
C LEU A 540 0.21 4.88 18.65
N LEU A 541 0.19 4.36 17.41
CA LEU A 541 1.29 3.52 16.93
C LEU A 541 2.57 4.32 16.68
N ILE A 542 2.46 5.61 16.34
CA ILE A 542 3.61 6.50 16.19
C ILE A 542 4.21 6.79 17.56
N ASP A 543 3.38 7.19 18.54
CA ASP A 543 3.83 7.45 19.92
C ASP A 543 4.42 6.20 20.58
N GLU A 544 3.82 5.02 20.37
CA GLU A 544 4.36 3.75 20.84
C GLU A 544 5.78 3.50 20.31
N ASN A 545 5.99 3.73 19.02
CA ASN A 545 7.31 3.61 18.40
C ASN A 545 8.32 4.64 18.93
N LEU A 546 7.88 5.89 19.20
CA LEU A 546 8.74 6.91 19.81
C LEU A 546 9.12 6.57 21.25
N LEU A 547 8.20 5.99 22.03
CA LEU A 547 8.46 5.53 23.39
C LEU A 547 9.39 4.30 23.41
N GLN A 548 9.23 3.36 22.49
CA GLN A 548 10.17 2.25 22.33
C GLN A 548 11.58 2.73 21.96
N LEU A 549 11.68 3.74 21.09
CA LEU A 549 12.96 4.38 20.78
C LEU A 549 13.61 5.01 22.03
N LYS A 550 12.81 5.70 22.87
CA LYS A 550 13.29 6.28 24.13
C LYS A 550 13.96 5.23 25.03
N GLN A 551 13.38 4.03 25.12
CA GLN A 551 13.87 2.95 25.99
C GLN A 551 15.25 2.42 25.59
N ILE A 552 15.60 2.46 24.30
CA ILE A 552 16.88 1.93 23.78
C ILE A 552 17.81 3.01 23.23
N TRP A 553 17.49 4.29 23.43
CA TRP A 553 18.21 5.41 22.81
C TRP A 553 19.70 5.42 23.17
N SER A 554 20.02 5.09 24.42
CA SER A 554 21.42 5.03 24.89
C SER A 554 22.22 3.97 24.14
N GLU A 555 21.61 2.84 23.81
CA GLU A 555 22.19 1.74 23.05
C GLU A 555 22.38 2.14 21.58
N LEU A 556 21.39 2.83 21.00
CA LEU A 556 21.49 3.37 19.64
C LEU A 556 22.66 4.36 19.54
N PHE A 557 22.83 5.25 20.53
CA PHE A 557 23.93 6.20 20.59
C PHE A 557 25.29 5.50 20.74
N LYS A 558 25.41 4.52 21.65
CA LYS A 558 26.64 3.72 21.82
C LYS A 558 27.07 3.00 20.54
N ASN A 559 26.10 2.56 19.73
CA ASN A 559 26.34 1.93 18.43
C ASN A 559 26.46 2.94 17.27
N LYS A 560 26.46 4.24 17.58
CA LYS A 560 26.55 5.36 16.64
C LYS A 560 25.39 5.40 15.63
N LEU A 561 24.23 4.85 15.95
CA LEU A 561 23.08 4.88 15.04
C LEU A 561 22.34 6.23 15.06
N VAL A 562 22.42 6.95 16.18
CA VAL A 562 21.88 8.30 16.38
C VAL A 562 23.01 9.27 16.72
N SER A 563 22.77 10.58 16.54
CA SER A 563 23.81 11.61 16.73
C SER A 563 23.90 12.12 18.17
N GLU A 564 22.82 12.05 18.94
CA GLU A 564 22.72 12.65 20.28
C GLU A 564 22.64 11.57 21.37
N GLU A 565 23.35 11.79 22.48
CA GLU A 565 23.34 10.87 23.63
C GLU A 565 21.99 10.91 24.37
N LYS A 566 21.44 12.11 24.53
CA LYS A 566 20.14 12.31 25.19
C LYS A 566 19.02 12.16 24.18
N PHE A 567 17.95 11.48 24.59
CA PHE A 567 16.74 11.40 23.79
C PHE A 567 16.12 12.80 23.66
N PRO A 568 15.81 13.28 22.44
CA PRO A 568 15.46 14.69 22.19
C PRO A 568 14.01 15.05 22.53
N LEU A 569 13.18 14.08 22.92
CA LEU A 569 11.78 14.30 23.27
C LEU A 569 11.54 14.09 24.77
N GLU A 570 10.75 14.97 25.36
CA GLU A 570 10.31 14.87 26.75
C GLU A 570 8.90 14.29 26.84
N TYR A 571 8.64 13.53 27.90
CA TYR A 571 7.33 12.94 28.19
C TYR A 571 7.09 13.01 29.69
N THR A 572 5.90 13.41 30.11
CA THR A 572 5.47 13.34 31.50
C THR A 572 4.98 11.93 31.86
N GLU A 573 4.90 11.61 33.15
CA GLU A 573 4.37 10.32 33.61
C GLU A 573 2.89 10.16 33.22
N GLU A 574 2.13 11.24 33.26
CA GLU A 574 0.72 11.28 32.88
C GLU A 574 0.52 11.00 31.39
N GLU A 575 1.37 11.56 30.52
CA GLU A 575 1.32 11.30 29.07
C GLU A 575 1.59 9.82 28.76
N ILE A 576 2.59 9.22 29.42
CA ILE A 576 2.92 7.80 29.24
C ILE A 576 1.77 6.93 29.74
N LYS A 577 1.20 7.24 30.92
CA LYS A 577 0.07 6.49 31.46
C LYS A 577 -1.15 6.56 30.55
N LYS A 578 -1.50 7.76 30.07
CA LYS A 578 -2.61 7.97 29.13
C LYS A 578 -2.40 7.17 27.85
N HIS A 579 -1.20 7.21 27.28
CA HIS A 579 -0.86 6.45 26.07
C HIS A 579 -1.10 4.94 26.24
N VAL A 580 -0.63 4.36 27.36
CA VAL A 580 -0.84 2.93 27.66
C VAL A 580 -2.33 2.59 27.74
N GLU A 581 -3.13 3.41 28.43
CA GLU A 581 -4.57 3.20 28.55
C GLU A 581 -5.29 3.31 27.19
N ASP A 582 -4.93 4.29 26.37
CA ASP A 582 -5.56 4.53 25.07
C ASP A 582 -5.16 3.49 24.01
N LEU A 583 -3.90 3.03 24.04
CA LEU A 583 -3.44 1.93 23.19
C LEU A 583 -4.16 0.61 23.55
N ALA A 584 -4.35 0.33 24.84
CA ALA A 584 -5.10 -0.84 25.29
C ALA A 584 -6.56 -0.81 24.81
N LYS A 585 -7.24 0.35 24.92
CA LYS A 585 -8.59 0.55 24.39
C LYS A 585 -8.64 0.36 22.87
N LEU A 586 -7.63 0.86 22.14
CA LEU A 586 -7.54 0.66 20.69
C LEU A 586 -7.42 -0.82 20.34
N GLN A 587 -6.54 -1.56 21.02
CA GLN A 587 -6.36 -3.01 20.82
C GLN A 587 -7.65 -3.78 21.11
N GLU A 588 -8.31 -3.50 22.24
CA GLU A 588 -9.60 -4.10 22.58
C GLU A 588 -10.65 -3.85 21.49
N LYS A 589 -10.74 -2.61 21.00
CA LYS A 589 -11.65 -2.23 19.92
C LYS A 589 -11.35 -3.01 18.62
N LEU A 590 -10.07 -3.12 18.26
CA LEU A 590 -9.65 -3.85 17.04
C LEU A 590 -9.98 -5.34 17.12
N VAL A 591 -9.93 -5.93 18.32
CA VAL A 591 -10.26 -7.35 18.55
C VAL A 591 -11.77 -7.59 18.57
N THR A 592 -12.53 -6.67 19.17
CA THR A 592 -13.99 -6.84 19.39
C THR A 592 -14.84 -6.39 18.22
N THR A 593 -14.34 -5.48 17.37
CA THR A 593 -15.11 -4.92 16.26
C THR A 593 -14.87 -5.73 14.97
N PRO A 594 -15.89 -6.41 14.41
CA PRO A 594 -15.76 -7.11 13.15
C PRO A 594 -15.32 -6.17 12.03
N PHE A 595 -14.41 -6.63 11.18
CA PHE A 595 -13.92 -5.87 10.01
C PHE A 595 -13.30 -4.50 10.36
N ALA A 596 -12.84 -4.28 11.60
CA ALA A 596 -12.19 -3.03 12.00
C ALA A 596 -10.95 -2.72 11.15
N ALA A 597 -10.17 -3.74 10.80
CA ALA A 597 -8.96 -3.62 9.98
C ALA A 597 -9.23 -3.11 8.55
N THR A 598 -10.43 -3.39 8.01
CA THR A 598 -10.90 -2.93 6.69
C THR A 598 -11.83 -1.73 6.80
N GLN A 599 -11.96 -1.13 7.99
CA GLN A 599 -12.87 -0.02 8.30
C GLN A 599 -14.33 -0.34 7.95
N GLY A 600 -14.75 -1.59 8.16
CA GLY A 600 -16.09 -2.06 7.86
C GLY A 600 -16.35 -2.34 6.39
N TRP A 601 -15.34 -2.30 5.51
CA TRP A 601 -15.48 -2.81 4.14
C TRP A 601 -15.43 -4.34 4.13
N ILE A 602 -16.36 -4.96 3.41
CA ILE A 602 -16.49 -6.41 3.26
C ILE A 602 -16.56 -6.74 1.76
N PRO A 603 -15.79 -7.74 1.27
CA PRO A 603 -15.96 -8.27 -0.08
C PRO A 603 -17.41 -8.64 -0.36
N GLN A 604 -17.90 -8.37 -1.57
CA GLN A 604 -19.34 -8.44 -1.86
C GLN A 604 -19.94 -9.83 -1.63
N ASP A 605 -19.20 -10.88 -1.98
CA ASP A 605 -19.58 -12.27 -1.79
C ASP A 605 -19.72 -12.63 -0.31
N MET A 606 -18.75 -12.21 0.51
CA MET A 606 -18.80 -12.39 1.95
C MET A 606 -19.95 -11.58 2.56
N PHE A 607 -20.15 -10.35 2.10
CA PHE A 607 -21.25 -9.50 2.55
C PHE A 607 -22.61 -10.16 2.27
N ASP A 608 -22.85 -10.60 1.03
CA ASP A 608 -24.09 -11.26 0.62
C ASP A 608 -24.34 -12.54 1.44
N ASN A 609 -23.29 -13.32 1.72
CA ASN A 609 -23.39 -14.51 2.56
C ASN A 609 -23.72 -14.19 4.02
N LEU A 610 -23.12 -13.13 4.58
CA LEU A 610 -23.40 -12.69 5.96
C LEU A 610 -24.83 -12.17 6.10
N VAL A 611 -25.36 -11.46 5.09
CA VAL A 611 -26.76 -11.04 5.03
C VAL A 611 -27.69 -12.25 4.90
N LYS A 612 -27.41 -13.14 3.95
CA LYS A 612 -28.21 -14.34 3.69
C LYS A 612 -28.28 -15.29 4.89
N SER A 613 -27.20 -15.37 5.67
CA SER A 613 -27.15 -16.19 6.91
C SER A 613 -27.80 -15.50 8.12
N GLY A 614 -28.22 -14.24 8.00
CA GLY A 614 -28.79 -13.46 9.10
C GLY A 614 -27.78 -13.05 10.17
N LEU A 615 -26.48 -13.19 9.89
CA LEU A 615 -25.40 -12.72 10.77
C LEU A 615 -25.19 -11.22 10.66
N LEU A 616 -25.47 -10.65 9.48
CA LEU A 616 -25.44 -9.22 9.21
C LEU A 616 -26.85 -8.70 8.93
N ILE A 617 -27.29 -7.71 9.70
CA ILE A 617 -28.65 -7.17 9.67
C ILE A 617 -28.59 -5.72 9.21
N GLN A 618 -29.50 -5.34 8.29
CA GLN A 618 -29.65 -3.96 7.88
C GLN A 618 -30.50 -3.20 8.91
N GLU A 619 -29.95 -2.10 9.41
CA GLU A 619 -30.58 -1.19 10.35
C GLU A 619 -31.56 -0.25 9.63
N SER A 620 -32.44 0.42 10.40
CA SER A 620 -33.44 1.34 9.85
C SER A 620 -32.84 2.55 9.13
N ASN A 621 -31.59 2.91 9.45
CA ASN A 621 -30.85 4.00 8.80
C ASN A 621 -30.11 3.55 7.52
N GLY A 622 -30.18 2.25 7.17
CA GLY A 622 -29.51 1.67 6.01
C GLY A 622 -28.08 1.15 6.27
N ASP A 623 -27.52 1.36 7.47
CA ASP A 623 -26.26 0.76 7.89
C ASP A 623 -26.45 -0.74 8.23
N TYR A 624 -25.36 -1.46 8.46
CA TYR A 624 -25.35 -2.87 8.79
C TYR A 624 -24.65 -3.14 10.12
N SER A 625 -25.23 -4.04 10.92
CA SER A 625 -24.67 -4.49 12.19
C SER A 625 -24.65 -6.01 12.28
N PHE A 626 -23.73 -6.54 13.11
CA PHE A 626 -23.69 -7.97 13.40
C PHE A 626 -24.74 -8.32 14.44
N LYS A 627 -25.47 -9.42 14.22
CA LYS A 627 -26.43 -9.94 15.19
C LYS A 627 -25.72 -10.16 16.55
N PRO A 628 -26.26 -9.64 17.67
CA PRO A 628 -25.71 -9.93 18.99
C PRO A 628 -25.70 -11.44 19.23
N VAL A 629 -24.55 -11.99 19.62
CA VAL A 629 -24.51 -13.36 20.13
C VAL A 629 -25.28 -13.35 21.44
N LEU A 630 -26.44 -14.00 21.47
CA LEU A 630 -27.12 -14.31 22.73
C LEU A 630 -26.15 -15.20 23.53
N THR A 631 -25.54 -14.65 24.58
CA THR A 631 -24.93 -15.47 25.63
C THR A 631 -26.00 -16.45 26.11
N PRO A 632 -25.74 -17.77 26.14
CA PRO A 632 -26.72 -18.70 26.69
C PRO A 632 -27.05 -18.27 28.11
N GLU A 633 -28.34 -18.17 28.44
CA GLU A 633 -28.76 -18.05 29.83
C GLU A 633 -28.13 -19.21 30.62
N PRO A 634 -27.64 -18.96 31.85
CA PRO A 634 -27.19 -20.05 32.70
C PRO A 634 -28.35 -21.02 32.85
N THR A 635 -28.15 -22.27 32.41
CA THR A 635 -29.12 -23.34 32.58
C THR A 635 -29.45 -23.46 34.06
N GLU A 636 -30.74 -23.67 34.39
CA GLU A 636 -31.25 -23.85 35.76
C GLU A 636 -30.59 -24.99 36.58
N SER A 637 -29.59 -25.68 36.03
CA SER A 637 -28.73 -26.62 36.75
C SER A 637 -27.77 -25.97 37.75
N ASP A 638 -27.54 -24.66 37.71
CA ASP A 638 -26.69 -23.94 38.69
C ASP A 638 -27.45 -23.44 39.94
N LYS A 639 -28.73 -23.79 40.10
CA LYS A 639 -29.47 -23.60 41.37
C LYS A 639 -29.57 -24.92 42.15
N GLY A 640 -28.41 -25.44 42.56
CA GLY A 640 -28.32 -26.50 43.56
C GLY A 640 -28.50 -25.95 44.99
N THR A 641 -29.74 -26.01 45.48
CA THR A 641 -30.24 -26.07 46.88
C THR A 641 -29.45 -25.42 48.05
N PRO A 642 -30.10 -24.56 48.86
CA PRO A 642 -29.55 -24.14 50.15
C PRO A 642 -29.57 -25.30 51.15
N SER A 643 -28.45 -25.56 51.81
CA SER A 643 -28.37 -26.44 52.96
C SER A 643 -28.95 -25.73 54.20
N GLU A 644 -30.16 -26.12 54.62
CA GLU A 644 -30.64 -25.88 55.98
C GLU A 644 -30.58 -27.17 56.82
N ASN A 645 -29.72 -27.11 57.84
CA ASN A 645 -29.79 -27.68 59.19
C ASN A 645 -29.92 -29.19 59.43
N LYS A 646 -28.83 -29.78 59.93
CA LYS A 646 -28.75 -30.23 61.34
C LYS A 646 -27.31 -30.38 61.83
#